data_AF-A0A078KXE4-F1
#
_entry.id   AF-A0A078KXE4-F1
#
_cell.length_a   1.000
_cell.length_b   1.000
_cell.length_c   1.000
_cell.angle_alpha   90.00
_cell.angle_beta   90.00
_cell.angle_gamma   90.00
#
_symmetry.space_group_name_H-M   'P 1'
#
loop_
_entity.id
_entity.type
_entity.pdbx_description
1 polymer ?
#
loop_
_entity_poly.entity_id
_entity_poly.type
_entity_poly.pdbx_seq_one_letter_code
_entity_poly.pdbx_strand_id
1 'polypeptide(L)'
;MKIILLAGAPGSGKSTQGLALMAMNEKFKHLSLGEVVRQCLANPEHPITKEYKESISQGHLLPDEVIKRILAEELQKITEVDTIVLLDGYPRTDTQYEDFISAWGKPNGLIHLDVDETILKERMQERSESRSDDNQEAITRRLHFYQTTTKPLLDRIKQDLGKNALTVSTEDSIHSTSLYLYSGLQRNEAVHKVLDKEPTPAQKTTNHDSGVKQIWLTSLFSQWWKTGIEYSSIRELQKSYQTQNFSFSLLNKKVVYLETPKEVKKVLEGRSHLGHVYRHFSTAAKLKYDFVATDQGDSSSYQGQHGQVNIWKLIHNAFGQSLKNDRARIERLIDIHLDKTFFAQKTFDLDTTFDDFFCGFWAEYLFGQAVSLESYQQNRTKLLAAMKLCFYSNYYKSLDPTGLSSWLYHYPVNNELEEAKITIMSFINKAMPDSMVRRFEGALLEINEQESLGLKKEKIAEIVADCVFDLIFEPDFLENVMYEALSVAVKENADLRDDSVRARVYEQGVKQGYLFPIRTRVLEEAITLDDGSQLPSGSIVYLNLKQAGLYHSAGARRCVGQAYTHFFKTHFFNRIEAIEFKVKKVTEPVERQSADENVPVSPERYHVSWHLRRDEAMRHMSSHDYKGNKFFDVLSLHQNAGLNTHMVKQLSLKVARYVEKNNLIWGDLIIASPEVRGIPIAAQVANHLQLPLYVIRKKGGYKMPEEAVQLEQFSKGYGDPDAVELPTEKIKALTGKKIILLDDGIASGESASACVKLLEKELEEHRVPAKVEMVMALLQHDYVKATPKLSEHKLVKTLFDCRSKVVALDRSYQPIMSTGLQNT
;
A
#
# COMPACT_ATOMS: atom_id res chain seq x y z
N MET A 1 -20.39 39.63 27.05
CA MET A 1 -19.18 38.80 27.08
C MET A 1 -19.29 37.77 28.20
N LYS A 2 -18.81 36.54 27.97
CA LYS A 2 -18.65 35.49 28.97
C LYS A 2 -17.17 35.16 29.11
N ILE A 3 -16.68 34.90 30.32
CA ILE A 3 -15.25 34.59 30.54
C ILE A 3 -15.13 33.17 31.08
N ILE A 4 -14.34 32.34 30.39
CA ILE A 4 -13.98 30.99 30.78
C ILE A 4 -12.49 30.97 31.08
N LEU A 5 -12.13 30.52 32.27
CA LEU A 5 -10.72 30.37 32.65
C LEU A 5 -10.13 29.14 31.95
N LEU A 6 -9.00 29.29 31.27
CA LEU A 6 -8.26 28.19 30.65
C LEU A 6 -6.95 27.97 31.44
N ALA A 7 -6.94 26.92 32.26
CA ALA A 7 -5.93 26.65 33.26
C ALA A 7 -5.28 25.26 33.12
N GLY A 8 -4.13 25.09 33.76
CA GLY A 8 -3.27 23.91 33.61
C GLY A 8 -1.78 24.28 33.71
N ALA A 9 -0.93 23.29 33.94
CA ALA A 9 0.51 23.50 34.10
C ALA A 9 1.19 24.04 32.82
N PRO A 10 2.31 24.78 32.90
CA PRO A 10 3.17 25.03 31.74
C PRO A 10 3.46 23.71 31.00
N GLY A 11 3.34 23.68 29.67
CA GLY A 11 3.47 22.43 28.90
C GLY A 11 2.18 21.61 28.71
N SER A 12 1.08 21.96 29.38
CA SER A 12 -0.19 21.20 29.31
C SER A 12 -1.01 21.38 28.02
N GLY A 13 -0.55 22.17 27.04
CA GLY A 13 -1.27 22.39 25.79
C GLY A 13 -2.44 23.40 25.84
N LYS A 14 -2.56 24.22 26.92
CA LYS A 14 -3.61 25.26 27.06
C LYS A 14 -3.79 26.12 25.81
N SER A 15 -2.73 26.77 25.35
CA SER A 15 -2.82 27.69 24.22
C SER A 15 -3.23 26.96 22.94
N THR A 16 -2.77 25.72 22.76
CA THR A 16 -3.19 24.85 21.66
C THR A 16 -4.70 24.55 21.70
N GLN A 17 -5.23 24.23 22.89
CA GLN A 17 -6.66 24.00 23.08
C GLN A 17 -7.50 25.28 22.95
N GLY A 18 -6.99 26.42 23.41
CA GLY A 18 -7.63 27.72 23.25
C GLY A 18 -7.78 28.12 21.78
N LEU A 19 -6.72 27.93 20.99
CA LEU A 19 -6.75 28.15 19.54
C LEU A 19 -7.67 27.14 18.83
N ALA A 20 -7.67 25.88 19.25
CA ALA A 20 -8.57 24.87 18.70
C ALA A 20 -10.05 25.22 18.95
N LEU A 21 -10.41 25.64 20.16
CA LEU A 21 -11.78 26.08 20.49
C LEU A 21 -12.19 27.35 19.72
N MET A 22 -11.27 28.30 19.55
CA MET A 22 -11.48 29.48 18.69
C MET A 22 -11.75 29.08 17.24
N ALA A 23 -11.02 28.09 16.70
CA ALA A 23 -11.26 27.57 15.37
C ALA A 23 -12.59 26.78 15.24
N MET A 24 -13.13 26.27 16.35
CA MET A 24 -14.40 25.53 16.36
C MET A 24 -15.64 26.43 16.31
N ASN A 25 -15.58 27.64 16.88
CA ASN A 25 -16.68 28.59 16.86
C ASN A 25 -16.17 30.02 17.04
N GLU A 26 -16.54 30.92 16.11
CA GLU A 26 -16.11 32.32 16.06
C GLU A 26 -16.46 33.16 17.31
N LYS A 27 -17.44 32.69 18.11
CA LYS A 27 -17.80 33.32 19.38
C LYS A 27 -16.71 33.11 20.45
N PHE A 28 -15.81 32.15 20.29
CA PHE A 28 -14.66 32.01 21.17
C PHE A 28 -13.54 32.97 20.78
N LYS A 29 -12.98 33.67 21.76
CA LYS A 29 -11.74 34.44 21.61
C LYS A 29 -10.71 33.93 22.60
N HIS A 30 -9.53 33.57 22.12
CA HIS A 30 -8.44 33.14 23.00
C HIS A 30 -7.60 34.34 23.43
N LEU A 31 -7.58 34.62 24.74
CA LEU A 31 -6.78 35.70 25.32
C LEU A 31 -5.68 35.09 26.19
N SER A 32 -4.46 35.01 25.66
CA SER A 32 -3.29 34.52 26.42
C SER A 32 -2.46 35.69 26.95
N LEU A 33 -2.55 35.96 28.27
CA LEU A 33 -1.78 37.05 28.88
C LEU A 33 -0.28 36.82 28.78
N GLY A 34 0.16 35.56 28.79
CA GLY A 34 1.57 35.22 28.58
C GLY A 34 2.05 35.61 27.19
N GLU A 35 1.21 35.52 26.17
CA GLU A 35 1.55 35.95 24.81
C GLU A 35 1.54 37.46 24.67
N VAL A 36 0.55 38.14 25.24
CA VAL A 36 0.48 39.61 25.29
C VAL A 36 1.73 40.18 25.96
N VAL A 37 2.15 39.63 27.11
CA VAL A 37 3.39 40.05 27.79
C VAL A 37 4.62 39.79 26.92
N ARG A 38 4.71 38.65 26.22
CA ARG A 38 5.82 38.38 25.28
C ARG A 38 5.87 39.37 24.10
N GLN A 39 4.71 39.75 23.57
CA GLN A 39 4.60 40.77 22.52
C GLN A 39 5.05 42.14 23.04
N CYS A 40 4.68 42.51 24.27
CA CYS A 40 5.21 43.71 24.92
C CYS A 40 6.74 43.65 25.03
N LEU A 41 7.30 42.51 25.50
CA LEU A 41 8.74 42.30 25.64
C LEU A 41 9.53 42.35 24.33
N ALA A 42 8.89 42.03 23.20
CA ALA A 42 9.48 42.15 21.88
C ALA A 42 9.67 43.63 21.44
N ASN A 43 8.98 44.57 22.08
CA ASN A 43 9.14 46.01 21.85
C ASN A 43 10.07 46.62 22.93
N PRO A 44 11.30 47.04 22.58
CA PRO A 44 12.26 47.61 23.53
C PRO A 44 11.77 48.90 24.22
N GLU A 45 10.87 49.64 23.59
CA GLU A 45 10.35 50.92 24.11
C GLU A 45 9.17 50.75 25.07
N HIS A 46 8.60 49.56 25.16
CA HIS A 46 7.45 49.30 26.02
C HIS A 46 7.85 49.36 27.51
N PRO A 47 7.08 50.03 28.39
CA PRO A 47 7.41 50.16 29.81
C PRO A 47 7.67 48.82 30.52
N ILE A 48 6.86 47.79 30.20
CA ILE A 48 7.05 46.42 30.72
C ILE A 48 8.43 45.85 30.35
N THR A 49 8.93 46.13 29.15
CA THR A 49 10.24 45.66 28.68
C THR A 49 11.38 46.34 29.42
N LYS A 50 11.25 47.64 29.72
CA LYS A 50 12.25 48.40 30.46
C LYS A 50 12.34 47.97 31.93
N GLU A 51 11.21 47.63 32.54
CA GLU A 51 11.14 47.35 33.99
C GLU A 51 11.26 45.85 34.35
N TYR A 52 10.79 44.93 33.51
CA TYR A 52 10.59 43.52 33.93
C TYR A 52 11.22 42.45 33.02
N LYS A 53 11.93 42.83 31.95
CA LYS A 53 12.49 41.88 30.96
C LYS A 53 13.42 40.82 31.58
N GLU A 54 14.32 41.22 32.49
CA GLU A 54 15.24 40.30 33.17
C GLU A 54 14.53 39.41 34.19
N SER A 55 13.52 39.95 34.88
CA SER A 55 12.75 39.20 35.87
C SER A 55 11.91 38.09 35.19
N ILE A 56 11.29 38.41 34.05
CA ILE A 56 10.46 37.44 33.29
C ILE A 56 11.31 36.34 32.65
N SER A 57 12.50 36.66 32.13
CA SER A 57 13.41 35.65 31.54
C SER A 57 13.97 34.67 32.58
N GLN A 58 13.97 35.05 33.86
CA GLN A 58 14.31 34.16 35.00
C GLN A 58 13.12 33.34 35.51
N GLY A 59 11.94 33.51 34.91
CA GLY A 59 10.72 32.78 35.25
C GLY A 59 9.89 33.41 36.38
N HIS A 60 10.20 34.65 36.80
CA HIS A 60 9.38 35.36 37.79
C HIS A 60 8.05 35.86 37.20
N LEU A 61 7.05 36.00 38.07
CA LEU A 61 5.77 36.60 37.72
C LEU A 61 5.86 38.13 37.76
N LEU A 62 5.11 38.77 36.87
CA LEU A 62 4.87 40.20 36.96
C LEU A 62 4.03 40.53 38.22
N PRO A 63 4.19 41.73 38.79
CA PRO A 63 3.33 42.17 39.90
C PRO A 63 1.85 42.11 39.53
N ASP A 64 1.00 41.71 40.48
CA ASP A 64 -0.43 41.47 40.25
C ASP A 64 -1.15 42.69 39.65
N GLU A 65 -0.83 43.90 40.14
CA GLU A 65 -1.40 45.16 39.62
C GLU A 65 -1.04 45.42 38.15
N VAL A 66 0.16 45.03 37.72
CA VAL A 66 0.60 45.19 36.33
C VAL A 66 -0.16 44.23 35.42
N ILE A 67 -0.29 42.96 35.82
CA ILE A 67 -1.06 41.97 35.06
C ILE A 67 -2.55 42.31 35.01
N LYS A 68 -3.12 42.79 36.12
CA LYS A 68 -4.52 43.24 36.22
C LYS A 68 -4.81 44.38 35.24
N ARG A 69 -3.89 45.35 35.13
CA ARG A 69 -4.00 46.45 34.16
C ARG A 69 -3.98 45.94 32.72
N ILE A 70 -3.04 45.06 32.37
CA ILE A 70 -2.96 44.47 31.01
C ILE A 70 -4.25 43.70 30.69
N LEU A 71 -4.76 42.90 31.62
CA LEU A 71 -6.01 42.18 31.43
C LEU A 71 -7.18 43.12 31.19
N ALA A 72 -7.28 44.21 31.95
CA ALA A 72 -8.33 45.22 31.76
C ALA A 72 -8.27 45.86 30.37
N GLU A 73 -7.08 46.23 29.89
CA GLU A 73 -6.88 46.81 28.56
C GLU A 73 -7.25 45.81 27.45
N GLU A 74 -6.84 44.54 27.56
CA GLU A 74 -7.15 43.51 26.56
C GLU A 74 -8.65 43.16 26.51
N LEU A 75 -9.31 43.09 27.67
CA LEU A 75 -10.75 42.84 27.71
C LEU A 75 -11.55 44.02 27.15
N GLN A 76 -11.07 45.27 27.28
CA GLN A 76 -11.71 46.45 26.68
C GLN A 76 -11.64 46.46 25.15
N LYS A 77 -10.64 45.81 24.55
CA LYS A 77 -10.51 45.69 23.08
C LYS A 77 -11.56 44.76 22.47
N ILE A 78 -12.18 43.88 23.26
CA ILE A 78 -13.19 42.93 22.81
C ILE A 78 -14.55 43.62 22.80
N THR A 79 -15.01 44.00 21.62
CA THR A 79 -16.24 44.78 21.43
C THR A 79 -17.40 43.95 20.88
N GLU A 80 -17.13 42.72 20.44
CA GLU A 80 -18.12 41.85 19.82
C GLU A 80 -19.15 41.34 20.85
N VAL A 81 -20.44 41.48 20.50
CA VAL A 81 -21.57 41.00 21.31
C VAL A 81 -21.59 39.47 21.31
N ASP A 82 -22.02 38.86 22.42
CA ASP A 82 -22.13 37.39 22.54
C ASP A 82 -20.79 36.63 22.39
N THR A 83 -19.69 37.25 22.78
CA THR A 83 -18.34 36.64 22.84
C THR A 83 -18.08 35.84 24.11
N ILE A 84 -17.41 34.71 23.96
CA ILE A 84 -16.84 33.86 25.02
C ILE A 84 -15.32 33.97 25.00
N VAL A 85 -14.75 34.58 26.03
CA VAL A 85 -13.30 34.75 26.18
C VAL A 85 -12.71 33.56 26.92
N LEU A 86 -11.78 32.86 26.28
CA LEU A 86 -10.93 31.84 26.88
C LEU A 86 -9.70 32.52 27.47
N LEU A 87 -9.74 32.82 28.77
CA LEU A 87 -8.68 33.53 29.47
C LEU A 87 -7.57 32.55 29.89
N ASP A 88 -6.44 32.59 29.18
CA ASP A 88 -5.27 31.74 29.40
C ASP A 88 -4.19 32.49 30.18
N GLY A 89 -3.87 31.98 31.37
CA GLY A 89 -2.75 32.44 32.19
C GLY A 89 -3.09 33.40 33.33
N TYR A 90 -4.37 33.62 33.66
CA TYR A 90 -4.85 34.37 34.83
C TYR A 90 -6.22 33.83 35.28
N PRO A 91 -6.50 33.72 36.59
CA PRO A 91 -5.61 33.99 37.73
C PRO A 91 -4.62 32.85 38.00
N ARG A 92 -3.51 33.16 38.69
CA ARG A 92 -2.50 32.19 39.15
C ARG A 92 -2.34 32.12 40.66
N THR A 93 -2.84 33.13 41.39
CA THR A 93 -2.83 33.25 42.86
C THR A 93 -4.24 33.57 43.39
N ASP A 94 -4.51 33.30 44.67
CA ASP A 94 -5.78 33.66 45.30
C ASP A 94 -6.06 35.17 45.20
N THR A 95 -5.05 36.01 45.43
CA THR A 95 -5.18 37.47 45.30
C THR A 95 -5.66 37.87 43.91
N GLN A 96 -5.07 37.30 42.84
CA GLN A 96 -5.51 37.56 41.46
C GLN A 96 -6.94 37.09 41.20
N TYR A 97 -7.38 36.00 41.84
CA TYR A 97 -8.76 35.51 41.67
C TYR A 97 -9.77 36.40 42.39
N GLU A 98 -9.47 36.87 43.62
CA GLU A 98 -10.32 37.83 44.32
C GLU A 98 -10.39 39.17 43.56
N ASP A 99 -9.25 39.64 43.03
CA ASP A 99 -9.20 40.81 42.16
C ASP A 99 -10.05 40.63 40.89
N PHE A 100 -9.98 39.44 40.28
CA PHE A 100 -10.78 39.11 39.11
C PHE A 100 -12.28 39.18 39.42
N ILE A 101 -12.70 38.56 40.53
CA ILE A 101 -14.11 38.55 40.96
C ILE A 101 -14.58 39.97 41.26
N SER A 102 -13.76 40.77 41.94
CA SER A 102 -14.10 42.16 42.29
C SER A 102 -14.30 43.04 41.05
N ALA A 103 -13.47 42.85 40.01
CA ALA A 103 -13.50 43.68 38.81
C ALA A 103 -14.48 43.19 37.72
N TRP A 104 -14.60 41.87 37.50
CA TRP A 104 -15.37 41.29 36.38
C TRP A 104 -16.45 40.29 36.82
N GLY A 105 -16.59 40.04 38.12
CA GLY A 105 -17.50 39.04 38.66
C GLY A 105 -16.97 37.61 38.55
N LYS A 106 -17.77 36.64 39.00
CA LYS A 106 -17.38 35.22 38.92
C LYS A 106 -17.20 34.78 37.46
N PRO A 107 -16.17 33.98 37.15
CA PRO A 107 -16.00 33.43 35.81
C PRO A 107 -17.18 32.54 35.45
N ASN A 108 -17.51 32.49 34.17
CA ASN A 108 -18.63 31.69 33.67
C ASN A 108 -18.29 30.21 33.56
N GLY A 109 -17.02 29.82 33.68
CA GLY A 109 -16.57 28.44 33.69
C GLY A 109 -15.05 28.32 33.82
N LEU A 110 -14.59 27.08 33.99
CA LEU A 110 -13.18 26.72 34.08
C LEU A 110 -12.91 25.52 33.17
N ILE A 111 -11.81 25.57 32.43
CA ILE A 111 -11.21 24.44 31.73
C ILE A 111 -9.86 24.19 32.37
N HIS A 112 -9.69 23.03 33.00
CA HIS A 112 -8.45 22.61 33.64
C HIS A 112 -7.85 21.43 32.87
N LEU A 113 -6.70 21.66 32.23
CA LEU A 113 -5.90 20.62 31.58
C LEU A 113 -4.95 20.00 32.61
N ASP A 114 -5.35 18.83 33.12
CA ASP A 114 -4.62 18.10 34.15
C ASP A 114 -3.69 17.07 33.48
N VAL A 115 -2.38 17.23 33.66
CA VAL A 115 -1.37 16.43 32.94
C VAL A 115 -0.30 16.00 33.92
N ASP A 116 0.15 14.76 33.80
CA ASP A 116 1.21 14.23 34.66
C ASP A 116 2.51 15.05 34.53
N GLU A 117 3.20 15.24 35.66
CA GLU A 117 4.42 16.04 35.72
C GLU A 117 5.56 15.49 34.83
N THR A 118 5.62 14.17 34.63
CA THR A 118 6.62 13.53 33.76
C THR A 118 6.43 13.98 32.31
N ILE A 119 5.20 13.91 31.80
CA ILE A 119 4.82 14.33 30.44
C ILE A 119 5.03 15.85 30.27
N LEU A 120 4.73 16.64 31.30
CA LEU A 120 4.95 18.09 31.27
C LEU A 120 6.43 18.44 31.10
N LYS A 121 7.32 17.74 31.81
CA LYS A 121 8.77 17.95 31.68
C LYS A 121 9.27 17.60 30.28
N GLU A 122 8.84 16.47 29.72
CA GLU A 122 9.18 16.05 28.36
C GLU A 122 8.74 17.09 27.33
N ARG A 123 7.45 17.48 27.35
CA ARG A 123 6.88 18.49 26.42
C ARG A 123 7.56 19.86 26.54
N MET A 124 8.01 20.24 27.73
CA MET A 124 8.72 21.51 27.94
C MET A 124 10.18 21.45 27.49
N GLN A 125 10.84 20.29 27.59
CA GLN A 125 12.20 20.07 27.07
C GLN A 125 12.23 20.07 25.54
N GLU A 126 11.28 19.40 24.88
CA GLU A 126 11.15 19.44 23.42
C GLU A 126 10.90 20.86 22.88
N ARG A 127 10.31 21.73 23.69
CA ARG A 127 9.95 23.10 23.31
C ARG A 127 11.08 24.13 23.52
N SER A 128 12.13 23.81 24.28
CA SER A 128 13.17 24.79 24.66
C SER A 128 13.96 25.35 23.48
N GLU A 129 13.95 24.70 22.32
CA GLU A 129 14.55 25.22 21.08
C GLU A 129 13.77 26.38 20.45
N SER A 130 12.49 26.54 20.81
CA SER A 130 11.57 27.53 20.21
C SER A 130 11.28 28.76 21.09
N ARG A 131 11.75 28.77 22.35
CA ARG A 131 11.46 29.82 23.35
C ARG A 131 12.71 30.20 24.13
N SER A 132 13.15 31.45 23.97
CA SER A 132 14.37 31.98 24.61
C SER A 132 14.28 32.16 26.13
N ASP A 133 13.11 32.00 26.74
CA ASP A 133 12.86 32.12 28.18
C ASP A 133 12.66 30.78 28.92
N ASP A 134 12.72 29.64 28.23
CA ASP A 134 12.51 28.31 28.82
C ASP A 134 13.87 27.61 29.12
N ASN A 135 14.61 28.10 30.11
CA ASN A 135 15.78 27.39 30.67
C ASN A 135 15.37 26.38 31.76
N GLN A 136 16.21 25.38 32.06
CA GLN A 136 15.88 24.30 33.02
C GLN A 136 15.48 24.82 34.41
N GLU A 137 16.10 25.90 34.89
CA GLU A 137 15.73 26.53 36.16
C GLU A 137 14.35 27.19 36.10
N ALA A 138 14.04 27.91 35.03
CA ALA A 138 12.75 28.56 34.80
C ALA A 138 11.61 27.53 34.66
N ILE A 139 11.84 26.43 33.96
CA ILE A 139 10.89 25.31 33.84
C ILE A 139 10.57 24.75 35.23
N THR A 140 11.61 24.46 36.02
CA THR A 140 11.47 23.92 37.38
C THR A 140 10.72 24.88 38.29
N ARG A 141 11.06 26.18 38.27
CA ARG A 141 10.38 27.22 39.06
C ARG A 141 8.91 27.35 38.69
N ARG A 142 8.58 27.37 37.39
CA ARG A 142 7.20 27.50 36.88
C ARG A 142 6.34 26.28 37.25
N LEU A 143 6.89 25.06 37.17
CA LEU A 143 6.21 23.84 37.60
C LEU A 143 6.01 23.83 39.12
N HIS A 144 7.03 24.19 39.90
CA HIS A 144 6.92 24.27 41.36
C HIS A 144 5.84 25.27 41.78
N PHE A 145 5.85 26.48 41.21
CA PHE A 145 4.84 27.51 41.49
C PHE A 145 3.42 27.03 41.13
N TYR A 146 3.26 26.33 40.00
CA TYR A 146 1.97 25.76 39.62
C TYR A 146 1.47 24.76 40.67
N GLN A 147 2.33 23.85 41.14
CA GLN A 147 1.94 22.83 42.12
C GLN A 147 1.62 23.43 43.50
N THR A 148 2.40 24.40 43.98
CA THR A 148 2.27 24.96 45.34
C THR A 148 1.23 26.06 45.45
N THR A 149 0.94 26.78 44.36
CA THR A 149 0.07 27.96 44.38
C THR A 149 -1.13 27.80 43.46
N THR A 150 -0.91 27.58 42.16
CA THR A 150 -2.00 27.61 41.17
C THR A 150 -2.93 26.40 41.27
N LYS A 151 -2.41 25.18 41.49
CA LYS A 151 -3.23 23.97 41.60
C LYS A 151 -4.20 24.01 42.79
N PRO A 152 -3.78 24.37 44.03
CA PRO A 152 -4.69 24.60 45.14
C PRO A 152 -5.78 25.64 44.85
N LEU A 153 -5.43 26.75 44.19
CA LEU A 153 -6.39 27.75 43.73
C LEU A 153 -7.41 27.14 42.76
N LEU A 154 -6.96 26.35 41.77
CA LEU A 154 -7.86 25.72 40.81
C LEU A 154 -8.85 24.78 41.48
N ASP A 155 -8.45 24.07 42.53
CA ASP A 155 -9.36 23.20 43.28
C ASP A 155 -10.43 24.01 44.03
N ARG A 156 -10.08 25.18 44.57
CA ARG A 156 -11.04 26.15 45.11
C ARG A 156 -12.00 26.68 44.02
N ILE A 157 -11.48 27.08 42.86
CA ILE A 157 -12.30 27.56 41.73
C ILE A 157 -13.26 26.47 41.22
N LYS A 158 -12.80 25.20 41.16
CA LYS A 158 -13.66 24.06 40.80
C LYS A 158 -14.80 23.89 41.80
N GLN A 159 -14.53 24.03 43.10
CA GLN A 159 -15.58 23.97 44.13
C GLN A 159 -16.59 25.12 43.96
N ASP A 160 -16.11 26.34 43.69
CA ASP A 160 -16.96 27.52 43.48
C ASP A 160 -17.87 27.41 42.24
N LEU A 161 -17.37 26.80 41.16
CA LEU A 161 -18.06 26.71 39.86
C LEU A 161 -18.85 25.41 39.68
N GLY A 162 -18.57 24.37 40.47
CA GLY A 162 -19.23 23.07 40.39
C GLY A 162 -19.22 22.50 38.97
N LYS A 163 -20.42 22.25 38.42
CA LYS A 163 -20.60 21.65 37.08
C LYS A 163 -20.06 22.52 35.93
N ASN A 164 -19.76 23.79 36.17
CA ASN A 164 -19.20 24.70 35.18
C ASN A 164 -17.66 24.61 35.09
N ALA A 165 -17.03 23.75 35.89
CA ALA A 165 -15.61 23.43 35.80
C ALA A 165 -15.40 22.08 35.10
N LEU A 166 -14.65 22.10 34.00
CA LEU A 166 -14.27 20.94 33.22
C LEU A 166 -12.81 20.60 33.51
N THR A 167 -12.53 19.36 33.87
CA THR A 167 -11.16 18.83 33.99
C THR A 167 -10.96 17.73 32.96
N VAL A 168 -9.84 17.76 32.24
CA VAL A 168 -9.52 16.78 31.19
C VAL A 168 -8.03 16.46 31.20
N SER A 169 -7.67 15.19 30.98
CA SER A 169 -6.29 14.80 30.68
C SER A 169 -5.99 15.06 29.20
N THR A 170 -4.77 15.54 28.90
CA THR A 170 -4.34 15.84 27.52
C THR A 170 -3.33 14.82 26.98
N GLU A 171 -3.43 13.58 27.45
CA GLU A 171 -2.67 12.44 26.91
C GLU A 171 -3.19 12.04 25.51
N ASP A 172 -4.46 12.32 25.22
CA ASP A 172 -5.07 12.09 23.92
C ASP A 172 -4.71 13.17 22.88
N SER A 173 -5.10 12.95 21.62
CA SER A 173 -4.90 13.91 20.53
C SER A 173 -5.49 15.32 20.83
N ILE A 174 -4.91 16.35 20.21
CA ILE A 174 -5.41 17.74 20.32
C ILE A 174 -6.90 17.81 19.91
N HIS A 175 -7.29 17.05 18.89
CA HIS A 175 -8.64 17.06 18.33
C HIS A 175 -9.67 16.45 19.28
N SER A 176 -9.38 15.26 19.84
CA SER A 176 -10.29 14.61 20.80
C SER A 176 -10.47 15.46 22.06
N THR A 177 -9.38 16.02 22.59
CA THR A 177 -9.41 16.92 23.74
C THR A 177 -10.27 18.16 23.46
N SER A 178 -10.09 18.82 22.31
CA SER A 178 -10.84 20.04 21.97
C SER A 178 -12.33 19.78 21.76
N LEU A 179 -12.71 18.63 21.18
CA LEU A 179 -14.11 18.23 21.06
C LEU A 179 -14.76 17.97 22.42
N TYR A 180 -14.05 17.27 23.32
CA TYR A 180 -14.51 17.06 24.68
C TYR A 180 -14.76 18.38 25.40
N LEU A 181 -13.81 19.32 25.32
CA LEU A 181 -13.93 20.65 25.90
C LEU A 181 -15.10 21.44 25.31
N TYR A 182 -15.25 21.46 23.98
CA TYR A 182 -16.34 22.16 23.31
C TYR A 182 -17.70 21.61 23.74
N SER A 183 -17.85 20.28 23.79
CA SER A 183 -19.08 19.63 24.23
C SER A 183 -19.40 19.90 25.71
N GLY A 184 -18.39 19.97 26.56
CA GLY A 184 -18.54 20.33 27.97
C GLY A 184 -19.01 21.78 28.13
N LEU A 185 -18.46 22.70 27.35
CA LEU A 185 -18.85 24.11 27.36
C LEU A 185 -20.27 24.32 26.84
N GLN A 186 -20.75 23.52 25.89
CA GLN A 186 -22.14 23.56 25.45
C GLN A 186 -23.14 23.17 26.54
N ARG A 187 -22.72 22.45 27.58
CA ARG A 187 -23.57 22.09 28.73
C ARG A 187 -23.55 23.15 29.84
N ASN A 188 -22.66 24.14 29.75
CA ASN A 188 -22.60 25.25 30.68
C ASN A 188 -23.70 26.26 30.34
N GLU A 189 -24.66 26.47 31.23
CA GLU A 189 -25.84 27.30 30.97
C GLU A 189 -25.51 28.75 30.53
N ALA A 190 -24.40 29.30 31.01
CA ALA A 190 -23.98 30.66 30.67
C ALA A 190 -23.41 30.76 29.24
N VAL A 191 -22.86 29.66 28.72
CA VAL A 191 -22.23 29.54 27.40
C VAL A 191 -23.21 28.98 26.38
N HIS A 192 -24.04 27.99 26.76
CA HIS A 192 -25.05 27.35 25.93
C HIS A 192 -25.96 28.37 25.24
N LYS A 193 -26.52 29.34 25.98
CA LYS A 193 -27.40 30.38 25.43
C LYS A 193 -26.72 31.30 24.40
N VAL A 194 -25.41 31.47 24.52
CA VAL A 194 -24.60 32.24 23.58
C VAL A 194 -24.35 31.42 22.31
N LEU A 195 -24.17 30.10 22.45
CA LEU A 195 -23.95 29.19 21.33
C LEU A 195 -25.23 28.83 20.57
N ASP A 196 -26.42 28.79 21.20
CA ASP A 196 -27.71 28.34 20.63
C ASP A 196 -28.56 29.42 19.92
N LYS A 197 -28.19 30.71 19.98
CA LYS A 197 -28.91 31.76 19.23
C LYS A 197 -28.57 31.72 17.74
N GLU A 198 -29.33 30.94 16.97
CA GLU A 198 -29.66 31.18 15.55
C GLU A 198 -31.18 31.06 15.34
N PRO A 199 -31.84 31.99 14.63
CA PRO A 199 -33.24 31.83 14.24
C PRO A 199 -33.37 31.37 12.77
N THR A 200 -34.12 30.31 12.50
CA THR A 200 -34.77 30.08 11.19
C THR A 200 -36.08 29.31 11.40
N PRO A 201 -37.19 29.66 10.70
CA PRO A 201 -38.54 29.43 11.21
C PRO A 201 -39.07 28.02 10.95
N ALA A 202 -39.78 27.50 11.95
CA ALA A 202 -40.46 26.20 11.91
C ALA A 202 -41.71 26.25 11.00
N GLN A 203 -41.77 25.35 10.02
CA GLN A 203 -43.06 24.88 9.49
C GLN A 203 -43.47 23.61 10.23
N LYS A 204 -44.70 23.65 10.75
CA LYS A 204 -45.35 22.67 11.62
C LYS A 204 -45.45 21.29 10.96
N THR A 205 -44.94 20.28 11.65
CA THR A 205 -45.29 18.87 11.42
C THR A 205 -46.56 18.52 12.20
N THR A 206 -47.49 17.84 11.55
CA THR A 206 -48.59 17.12 12.21
C THR A 206 -48.08 15.75 12.66
N ASN A 207 -48.35 15.43 13.93
CA ASN A 207 -48.01 14.16 14.58
C ASN A 207 -48.84 13.00 14.02
N HIS A 208 -48.21 11.82 13.91
CA HIS A 208 -48.86 10.57 14.26
C HIS A 208 -47.94 9.69 15.08
N ASP A 209 -48.48 9.24 16.21
CA ASP A 209 -47.92 8.31 17.19
C ASP A 209 -47.52 6.97 16.56
N SER A 210 -46.31 6.51 16.88
CA SER A 210 -46.04 5.08 17.02
C SER A 210 -44.92 4.89 18.05
N GLY A 211 -45.27 4.25 19.17
CA GLY A 211 -44.39 4.06 20.32
C GLY A 211 -43.09 3.35 19.96
N VAL A 212 -41.98 4.10 20.02
CA VAL A 212 -40.61 3.59 20.14
C VAL A 212 -39.90 4.45 21.16
N LYS A 213 -39.28 3.82 22.16
CA LYS A 213 -38.54 4.50 23.24
C LYS A 213 -37.43 5.39 22.67
N GLN A 214 -37.44 6.64 23.11
CA GLN A 214 -36.50 7.70 22.73
C GLN A 214 -35.11 7.43 23.31
N ILE A 215 -34.10 7.21 22.46
CA ILE A 215 -32.69 7.29 22.83
C ILE A 215 -32.20 8.69 22.44
N TRP A 216 -31.59 9.41 23.38
CA TRP A 216 -31.25 10.82 23.25
C TRP A 216 -30.14 11.06 22.21
N LEU A 217 -30.44 11.94 21.24
CA LEU A 217 -29.76 12.17 19.96
C LEU A 217 -28.46 13.02 20.02
N THR A 218 -28.01 13.46 21.19
CA THR A 218 -27.02 14.56 21.26
C THR A 218 -25.56 14.16 21.02
N SER A 219 -25.22 12.85 21.01
CA SER A 219 -23.86 12.39 20.65
C SER A 219 -23.71 12.04 19.17
N LEU A 220 -24.81 11.70 18.49
CA LEU A 220 -24.81 11.38 17.06
C LEU A 220 -24.77 12.64 16.20
N PHE A 221 -25.44 13.72 16.60
CA PHE A 221 -25.63 14.90 15.74
C PHE A 221 -24.35 15.65 15.37
N SER A 222 -23.34 15.71 16.24
CA SER A 222 -22.07 16.39 15.91
C SER A 222 -21.16 15.57 15.00
N GLN A 223 -21.23 14.23 15.05
CA GLN A 223 -20.60 13.35 14.06
C GLN A 223 -21.40 13.32 12.75
N TRP A 224 -22.73 13.32 12.83
CA TRP A 224 -23.63 13.10 11.70
C TRP A 224 -23.60 14.20 10.64
N TRP A 225 -23.32 15.45 11.04
CA TRP A 225 -23.26 16.58 10.10
C TRP A 225 -21.86 16.84 9.53
N LYS A 226 -20.78 16.34 10.16
CA LYS A 226 -19.39 16.60 9.72
C LYS A 226 -18.65 15.38 9.19
N THR A 227 -19.05 14.15 9.51
CA THR A 227 -18.27 12.97 9.17
C THR A 227 -19.18 11.81 8.83
N GLY A 228 -19.22 11.39 7.55
CA GLY A 228 -19.80 10.11 7.18
C GLY A 228 -19.47 9.02 8.22
N ILE A 229 -20.47 8.20 8.54
CA ILE A 229 -20.45 7.22 9.63
C ILE A 229 -19.09 6.51 9.70
N GLU A 230 -18.47 6.50 10.88
CA GLU A 230 -17.21 5.76 11.10
C GLU A 230 -17.42 4.28 10.75
N TYR A 231 -16.45 3.67 10.05
CA TYR A 231 -16.53 2.26 9.63
C TYR A 231 -16.74 1.30 10.81
N SER A 232 -16.21 1.65 11.98
CA SER A 232 -16.43 0.97 13.26
C SER A 232 -17.93 0.80 13.57
N SER A 233 -18.70 1.88 13.43
CA SER A 233 -20.14 1.93 13.66
C SER A 233 -20.92 1.10 12.63
N ILE A 234 -20.46 1.10 11.37
CA ILE A 234 -21.04 0.24 10.31
C ILE A 234 -20.77 -1.23 10.61
N ARG A 235 -19.58 -1.57 11.11
CA ARG A 235 -19.18 -2.94 11.45
C ARG A 235 -19.92 -3.48 12.67
N GLU A 236 -20.20 -2.64 13.66
CA GLU A 236 -21.06 -2.98 14.79
C GLU A 236 -22.53 -3.19 14.38
N LEU A 237 -23.05 -2.34 13.49
CA LEU A 237 -24.36 -2.54 12.87
C LEU A 237 -24.37 -3.86 12.08
N GLN A 238 -23.35 -4.16 11.29
CA GLN A 238 -23.23 -5.40 10.52
C GLN A 238 -23.19 -6.64 11.43
N LYS A 239 -22.50 -6.58 12.58
CA LYS A 239 -22.50 -7.67 13.56
C LYS A 239 -23.89 -7.91 14.17
N SER A 240 -24.68 -6.84 14.28
CA SER A 240 -26.03 -6.86 14.86
C SER A 240 -27.08 -7.34 13.85
N TYR A 241 -26.89 -7.07 12.56
CA TYR A 241 -27.75 -7.48 11.46
C TYR A 241 -27.00 -8.50 10.58
N GLN A 242 -26.78 -9.70 11.11
CA GLN A 242 -26.14 -10.78 10.36
C GLN A 242 -27.04 -11.20 9.18
N THR A 243 -26.55 -10.94 7.96
CA THR A 243 -27.07 -11.40 6.66
C THR A 243 -28.48 -10.92 6.30
N GLN A 244 -28.55 -9.73 5.70
CA GLN A 244 -29.59 -9.21 4.79
C GLN A 244 -29.39 -7.71 4.61
N ASN A 245 -29.82 -7.17 3.47
CA ASN A 245 -29.96 -5.71 3.32
C ASN A 245 -30.89 -5.20 4.41
N PHE A 246 -30.51 -4.14 5.10
CA PHE A 246 -31.34 -3.55 6.14
C PHE A 246 -31.60 -2.09 5.84
N SER A 247 -32.74 -1.59 6.33
CA SER A 247 -33.04 -0.17 6.27
C SER A 247 -33.62 0.33 7.58
N PHE A 248 -33.24 1.54 7.96
CA PHE A 248 -33.78 2.23 9.13
C PHE A 248 -33.90 3.72 8.86
N SER A 249 -34.82 4.38 9.56
CA SER A 249 -35.03 5.82 9.41
C SER A 249 -34.18 6.58 10.41
N LEU A 250 -33.42 7.55 9.91
CA LEU A 250 -32.63 8.47 10.72
C LEU A 250 -32.96 9.90 10.28
N LEU A 251 -33.61 10.68 11.16
CA LEU A 251 -33.92 12.09 10.93
C LEU A 251 -34.62 12.35 9.58
N ASN A 252 -35.70 11.60 9.33
CA ASN A 252 -36.51 11.62 8.10
C ASN A 252 -35.78 11.20 6.81
N LYS A 253 -34.54 10.69 6.89
CA LYS A 253 -33.84 10.05 5.77
C LYS A 253 -33.78 8.55 6.00
N LYS A 254 -34.08 7.78 4.96
CA LYS A 254 -33.94 6.31 4.98
C LYS A 254 -32.46 5.97 4.79
N VAL A 255 -31.86 5.29 5.76
CA VAL A 255 -30.52 4.73 5.67
C VAL A 255 -30.64 3.26 5.30
N VAL A 256 -29.91 2.83 4.28
CA VAL A 256 -30.01 1.50 3.70
C VAL A 256 -28.62 0.91 3.59
N TYR A 257 -28.47 -0.37 3.93
CA TYR A 257 -27.26 -1.13 3.70
C TYR A 257 -27.55 -2.20 2.67
N LEU A 258 -26.77 -2.22 1.58
CA LEU A 258 -26.91 -3.16 0.47
C LEU A 258 -25.66 -4.00 0.32
N GLU A 259 -25.84 -5.30 0.17
CA GLU A 259 -24.74 -6.26 0.02
C GLU A 259 -24.91 -7.20 -1.18
N THR A 260 -26.08 -7.25 -1.83
CA THR A 260 -26.26 -8.11 -3.01
C THR A 260 -25.67 -7.47 -4.27
N PRO A 261 -25.06 -8.25 -5.18
CA PRO A 261 -24.50 -7.72 -6.43
C PRO A 261 -25.51 -6.95 -7.28
N LYS A 262 -26.78 -7.39 -7.32
CA LYS A 262 -27.84 -6.77 -8.13
C LYS A 262 -28.22 -5.40 -7.60
N GLU A 263 -28.49 -5.27 -6.31
CA GLU A 263 -28.95 -4.00 -5.72
C GLU A 263 -27.80 -3.00 -5.57
N VAL A 264 -26.60 -3.48 -5.22
CA VAL A 264 -25.40 -2.63 -5.22
C VAL A 264 -25.16 -2.07 -6.61
N LYS A 265 -25.26 -2.89 -7.67
CA LYS A 265 -25.13 -2.42 -9.05
C LYS A 265 -26.23 -1.42 -9.43
N LYS A 266 -27.48 -1.66 -9.03
CA LYS A 266 -28.62 -0.76 -9.27
C LYS A 266 -28.40 0.63 -8.68
N VAL A 267 -27.83 0.73 -7.48
CA VAL A 267 -27.49 2.01 -6.84
C VAL A 267 -26.26 2.66 -7.47
N LEU A 268 -25.27 1.88 -7.92
CA LEU A 268 -24.10 2.39 -8.64
C LEU A 268 -24.43 2.90 -10.05
N GLU A 269 -25.50 2.41 -10.68
CA GLU A 269 -25.96 2.82 -12.01
C GLU A 269 -26.94 4.00 -12.00
N GLY A 270 -27.57 4.31 -10.85
CA GLY A 270 -28.53 5.41 -10.70
C GLY A 270 -27.87 6.74 -10.33
N ARG A 271 -28.62 7.85 -10.48
CA ARG A 271 -28.15 9.18 -10.07
C ARG A 271 -28.02 9.26 -8.56
N SER A 272 -26.80 9.52 -8.09
CA SER A 272 -26.51 9.60 -6.67
C SER A 272 -25.40 10.60 -6.43
N HIS A 273 -25.40 11.26 -5.26
CA HIS A 273 -24.27 12.11 -4.94
C HIS A 273 -22.99 11.26 -4.98
N LEU A 274 -22.06 11.71 -5.82
CA LEU A 274 -20.78 11.06 -6.04
C LEU A 274 -20.01 10.97 -4.73
N GLY A 275 -19.31 9.85 -4.55
CA GLY A 275 -18.53 9.56 -3.36
C GLY A 275 -17.57 10.71 -3.05
N HIS A 276 -17.88 11.44 -1.98
CA HIS A 276 -17.28 12.73 -1.65
C HIS A 276 -15.75 12.74 -1.75
N VAL A 277 -15.08 11.65 -1.34
CA VAL A 277 -13.63 11.66 -1.17
C VAL A 277 -12.83 11.68 -2.48
N TYR A 278 -13.19 10.86 -3.47
CA TYR A 278 -12.52 10.91 -4.76
C TYR A 278 -12.89 12.18 -5.54
N ARG A 279 -14.14 12.64 -5.41
CA ARG A 279 -14.59 13.89 -6.05
C ARG A 279 -13.81 15.09 -5.55
N HIS A 280 -13.50 15.13 -4.26
CA HIS A 280 -12.68 16.17 -3.67
C HIS A 280 -11.26 16.15 -4.23
N PHE A 281 -10.66 14.96 -4.34
CA PHE A 281 -9.35 14.78 -4.96
C PHE A 281 -9.34 15.16 -6.45
N SER A 282 -10.33 14.72 -7.23
CA SER A 282 -10.44 15.05 -8.66
C SER A 282 -10.73 16.53 -8.90
N THR A 283 -11.54 17.17 -8.04
CA THR A 283 -11.78 18.61 -8.06
C THR A 283 -10.53 19.40 -7.71
N ALA A 284 -9.76 18.98 -6.69
CA ALA A 284 -8.46 19.56 -6.35
C ALA A 284 -7.49 19.45 -7.54
N ALA A 285 -7.48 18.28 -8.16
CA ALA A 285 -6.74 17.98 -9.36
C ALA A 285 -7.40 18.57 -10.63
N LYS A 286 -8.47 19.37 -10.55
CA LYS A 286 -9.13 20.01 -11.70
C LYS A 286 -9.43 19.06 -12.88
N LEU A 287 -9.68 17.79 -12.60
CA LEU A 287 -10.01 16.79 -13.64
C LEU A 287 -11.41 17.07 -14.15
N LYS A 288 -11.58 17.03 -15.47
CA LYS A 288 -12.87 17.20 -16.15
C LYS A 288 -13.48 15.88 -16.58
N TYR A 289 -12.64 14.87 -16.82
CA TYR A 289 -13.06 13.52 -17.21
C TYR A 289 -12.51 12.47 -16.24
N ASP A 290 -12.92 12.55 -14.96
CA ASP A 290 -12.58 11.53 -13.95
C ASP A 290 -13.51 10.30 -13.99
N PHE A 291 -12.97 9.10 -13.74
CA PHE A 291 -13.76 7.87 -13.88
C PHE A 291 -14.90 7.66 -12.86
N VAL A 292 -15.18 8.62 -11.97
CA VAL A 292 -16.21 8.46 -10.93
C VAL A 292 -17.58 8.90 -11.43
N ALA A 293 -17.67 9.65 -12.53
CA ALA A 293 -18.94 10.10 -13.11
C ALA A 293 -19.69 8.98 -13.87
N THR A 294 -20.58 8.28 -13.16
CA THR A 294 -21.67 7.50 -13.76
C THR A 294 -22.98 8.29 -13.85
N ASP A 295 -22.98 9.57 -13.51
CA ASP A 295 -24.19 10.39 -13.54
C ASP A 295 -24.59 10.67 -14.99
N GLN A 296 -25.73 10.12 -15.41
CA GLN A 296 -26.40 10.52 -16.64
C GLN A 296 -26.88 11.97 -16.48
N GLY A 297 -25.99 12.94 -16.70
CA GLY A 297 -26.29 14.36 -16.49
C GLY A 297 -25.17 15.33 -16.85
N ASP A 298 -23.92 14.88 -17.00
CA ASP A 298 -22.85 15.79 -17.43
C ASP A 298 -23.07 16.25 -18.88
N SER A 299 -23.12 17.56 -19.05
CA SER A 299 -23.50 18.32 -20.25
C SER A 299 -22.47 18.25 -21.39
N SER A 300 -21.77 17.14 -21.58
CA SER A 300 -20.71 16.93 -22.58
C SER A 300 -21.10 15.87 -23.59
N SER A 301 -22.25 16.07 -24.22
CA SER A 301 -22.76 15.24 -25.30
C SER A 301 -22.48 15.85 -26.67
N TYR A 302 -22.02 15.03 -27.63
CA TYR A 302 -21.73 15.45 -29.00
C TYR A 302 -22.77 14.88 -29.97
N GLN A 303 -23.13 15.61 -31.02
CA GLN A 303 -24.01 15.08 -32.07
C GLN A 303 -23.17 14.41 -33.15
N GLY A 304 -23.32 13.10 -33.32
CA GLY A 304 -22.79 12.33 -34.45
C GLY A 304 -23.91 11.95 -35.44
N GLN A 305 -23.54 11.27 -36.54
CA GLN A 305 -24.50 10.83 -37.57
C GLN A 305 -25.55 9.82 -37.05
N HIS A 306 -25.25 9.11 -35.95
CA HIS A 306 -26.13 8.11 -35.34
C HIS A 306 -26.79 8.59 -34.03
N GLY A 307 -26.76 9.89 -33.73
CA GLY A 307 -27.38 10.50 -32.56
C GLY A 307 -26.39 11.13 -31.58
N GLN A 308 -26.84 11.36 -30.35
CA GLN A 308 -26.08 12.03 -29.30
C GLN A 308 -25.12 11.05 -28.60
N VAL A 309 -23.82 11.32 -28.63
CA VAL A 309 -22.75 10.50 -28.06
C VAL A 309 -22.23 11.14 -26.79
N ASN A 310 -22.29 10.38 -25.69
CA ASN A 310 -21.78 10.80 -24.39
C ASN A 310 -20.26 10.57 -24.33
N ILE A 311 -19.49 11.54 -23.83
CA ILE A 311 -18.03 11.46 -23.68
C ILE A 311 -17.57 10.22 -22.89
N TRP A 312 -18.35 9.78 -21.89
CA TRP A 312 -18.07 8.57 -21.12
C TRP A 312 -18.21 7.30 -21.94
N LYS A 313 -19.21 7.26 -22.82
CA LYS A 313 -19.38 6.15 -23.77
C LYS A 313 -18.21 6.11 -24.76
N LEU A 314 -17.76 7.28 -25.22
CA LEU A 314 -16.58 7.41 -26.07
C LEU A 314 -15.32 6.88 -25.36
N ILE A 315 -15.04 7.35 -24.14
CA ILE A 315 -13.89 6.90 -23.31
C ILE A 315 -13.94 5.39 -23.09
N HIS A 316 -15.10 4.85 -22.72
CA HIS A 316 -15.29 3.43 -22.50
C HIS A 316 -15.02 2.60 -23.76
N ASN A 317 -15.56 3.01 -24.90
CA ASN A 317 -15.36 2.34 -26.18
C ASN A 317 -13.88 2.37 -26.59
N ALA A 318 -13.22 3.53 -26.45
CA ALA A 318 -11.81 3.68 -26.75
C ALA A 318 -10.94 2.76 -25.87
N PHE A 319 -11.19 2.69 -24.55
CA PHE A 319 -10.51 1.72 -23.69
C PHE A 319 -10.77 0.27 -24.10
N GLY A 320 -12.02 -0.07 -24.40
CA GLY A 320 -12.38 -1.41 -24.87
C GLY A 320 -11.61 -1.79 -26.15
N GLN A 321 -11.44 -0.85 -27.07
CA GLN A 321 -10.65 -1.05 -28.28
C GLN A 321 -9.14 -1.17 -27.98
N SER A 322 -8.58 -0.34 -27.10
CA SER A 322 -7.16 -0.38 -26.73
C SER A 322 -6.76 -1.66 -25.99
N LEU A 323 -7.69 -2.25 -25.23
CA LEU A 323 -7.48 -3.48 -24.46
C LEU A 323 -7.75 -4.75 -25.28
N LYS A 324 -8.34 -4.61 -26.47
CA LYS A 324 -8.64 -5.76 -27.34
C LYS A 324 -7.35 -6.47 -27.71
N ASN A 325 -7.29 -7.77 -27.42
CA ASN A 325 -6.12 -8.64 -27.65
C ASN A 325 -4.85 -8.28 -26.86
N ASP A 326 -4.95 -7.52 -25.77
CA ASP A 326 -3.79 -7.05 -25.02
C ASP A 326 -3.13 -8.10 -24.10
N ARG A 327 -3.74 -9.29 -24.02
CA ARG A 327 -3.31 -10.40 -23.16
C ARG A 327 -1.84 -10.75 -23.33
N ALA A 328 -1.38 -10.98 -24.57
CA ALA A 328 0.00 -11.39 -24.84
C ALA A 328 1.01 -10.30 -24.42
N ARG A 329 0.63 -9.02 -24.53
CA ARG A 329 1.46 -7.89 -24.09
C ARG A 329 1.57 -7.85 -22.57
N ILE A 330 0.45 -8.04 -21.87
CA ILE A 330 0.40 -8.09 -20.40
C ILE A 330 1.24 -9.27 -19.89
N GLU A 331 1.02 -10.48 -20.40
CA GLU A 331 1.78 -11.68 -20.00
C GLU A 331 3.30 -11.49 -20.23
N ARG A 332 3.69 -10.96 -21.39
CA ARG A 332 5.10 -10.65 -21.70
C ARG A 332 5.70 -9.65 -20.73
N LEU A 333 4.99 -8.57 -20.40
CA LEU A 333 5.48 -7.56 -19.47
C LEU A 333 5.59 -8.11 -18.05
N ILE A 334 4.64 -8.95 -17.61
CA ILE A 334 4.74 -9.64 -16.32
C ILE A 334 6.03 -10.47 -16.27
N ASP A 335 6.32 -11.24 -17.33
CA ASP A 335 7.54 -12.06 -17.40
C ASP A 335 8.81 -11.21 -17.30
N ILE A 336 8.89 -10.14 -18.10
CA ILE A 336 10.04 -9.22 -18.10
C ILE A 336 10.26 -8.63 -16.70
N HIS A 337 9.21 -8.14 -16.05
CA HIS A 337 9.35 -7.46 -14.77
C HIS A 337 9.59 -8.43 -13.63
N LEU A 338 8.99 -9.62 -13.63
CA LEU A 338 9.34 -10.68 -12.68
C LEU A 338 10.82 -11.08 -12.79
N ASP A 339 11.34 -11.21 -14.02
CA ASP A 339 12.74 -11.57 -14.25
C ASP A 339 13.72 -10.48 -13.79
N LYS A 340 13.34 -9.20 -13.93
CA LYS A 340 14.09 -8.02 -13.45
C LYS A 340 14.02 -7.80 -11.94
N THR A 341 13.03 -8.38 -11.24
CA THR A 341 12.78 -8.14 -9.81
C THR A 341 12.92 -9.43 -9.01
N PHE A 342 11.85 -10.21 -8.88
CA PHE A 342 11.78 -11.47 -8.14
C PHE A 342 12.91 -12.43 -8.49
N PHE A 343 13.18 -12.60 -9.78
CA PHE A 343 14.18 -13.56 -10.22
C PHE A 343 15.55 -12.92 -10.46
N ALA A 344 15.70 -11.60 -10.32
CA ALA A 344 16.99 -10.92 -10.43
C ALA A 344 17.95 -11.33 -9.33
N GLN A 345 17.45 -11.40 -8.10
CA GLN A 345 18.22 -11.75 -6.92
C GLN A 345 17.64 -12.99 -6.23
N LYS A 346 18.51 -13.76 -5.58
CA LYS A 346 18.08 -14.96 -4.86
C LYS A 346 17.41 -14.65 -3.53
N THR A 347 17.79 -13.53 -2.93
CA THR A 347 17.32 -13.06 -1.64
C THR A 347 16.96 -11.60 -1.79
N PHE A 348 15.80 -11.18 -1.28
CA PHE A 348 15.29 -9.82 -1.41
C PHE A 348 14.22 -9.52 -0.36
N ASP A 349 13.91 -8.23 -0.20
CA ASP A 349 12.76 -7.77 0.59
C ASP A 349 11.50 -7.83 -0.26
N LEU A 350 10.50 -8.58 0.22
CA LEU A 350 9.32 -8.94 -0.56
C LEU A 350 8.52 -7.72 -1.00
N ASP A 351 8.30 -6.77 -0.10
CA ASP A 351 7.50 -5.56 -0.34
C ASP A 351 8.16 -4.63 -1.35
N THR A 352 9.45 -4.31 -1.17
CA THR A 352 10.19 -3.46 -2.12
C THR A 352 10.23 -4.10 -3.50
N THR A 353 10.53 -5.39 -3.57
CA THR A 353 10.62 -6.12 -4.85
C THR A 353 9.26 -6.19 -5.55
N PHE A 354 8.18 -6.32 -4.77
CA PHE A 354 6.82 -6.37 -5.27
C PHE A 354 6.35 -5.00 -5.79
N ASP A 355 6.64 -3.91 -5.08
CA ASP A 355 6.36 -2.54 -5.54
C ASP A 355 7.17 -2.22 -6.82
N ASP A 356 8.46 -2.54 -6.86
CA ASP A 356 9.30 -2.36 -8.05
C ASP A 356 8.77 -3.14 -9.26
N PHE A 357 8.31 -4.37 -9.03
CA PHE A 357 7.68 -5.21 -10.04
C PHE A 357 6.41 -4.57 -10.60
N PHE A 358 5.49 -4.17 -9.71
CA PHE A 358 4.20 -3.60 -10.10
C PHE A 358 4.36 -2.22 -10.75
N CYS A 359 5.11 -1.31 -10.14
CA CYS A 359 5.37 0.02 -10.66
C CYS A 359 6.11 -0.05 -12.00
N GLY A 360 7.11 -0.92 -12.11
CA GLY A 360 7.86 -1.11 -13.35
C GLY A 360 6.97 -1.64 -14.47
N PHE A 361 6.22 -2.70 -14.18
CA PHE A 361 5.26 -3.28 -15.11
C PHE A 361 4.27 -2.21 -15.61
N TRP A 362 3.68 -1.46 -14.68
CA TRP A 362 2.60 -0.54 -15.01
C TRP A 362 3.10 0.69 -15.75
N ALA A 363 4.28 1.21 -15.39
CA ALA A 363 4.93 2.28 -16.12
C ALA A 363 5.23 1.88 -17.58
N GLU A 364 5.81 0.70 -17.80
CA GLU A 364 6.10 0.21 -19.16
C GLU A 364 4.80 -0.13 -19.91
N TYR A 365 3.78 -0.62 -19.22
CA TYR A 365 2.46 -0.88 -19.80
C TYR A 365 1.78 0.41 -20.29
N LEU A 366 1.79 1.48 -19.47
CA LEU A 366 1.15 2.75 -19.81
C LEU A 366 1.94 3.54 -20.85
N PHE A 367 3.25 3.69 -20.66
CA PHE A 367 4.08 4.65 -21.40
C PHE A 367 5.17 4.00 -22.26
N GLY A 368 5.43 2.70 -22.10
CA GLY A 368 6.60 2.03 -22.68
C GLY A 368 7.89 2.34 -21.91
N GLN A 369 9.04 2.00 -22.49
CA GLN A 369 10.35 2.06 -21.81
C GLN A 369 10.93 3.48 -21.66
N ALA A 370 10.19 4.50 -22.08
CA ALA A 370 10.64 5.89 -22.03
C ALA A 370 10.50 6.55 -20.64
N VAL A 371 9.75 5.92 -19.73
CA VAL A 371 9.55 6.37 -18.35
C VAL A 371 10.33 5.47 -17.41
N SER A 372 11.17 6.06 -16.55
CA SER A 372 11.94 5.30 -15.56
C SER A 372 11.05 4.89 -14.38
N LEU A 373 11.36 3.73 -13.80
CA LEU A 373 10.71 3.22 -12.58
C LEU A 373 10.73 4.27 -11.46
N GLU A 374 11.90 4.88 -11.20
CA GLU A 374 12.07 5.88 -10.15
C GLU A 374 11.16 7.10 -10.36
N SER A 375 11.11 7.64 -11.58
CA SER A 375 10.27 8.82 -11.86
C SER A 375 8.78 8.49 -11.71
N TYR A 376 8.38 7.29 -12.13
CA TYR A 376 7.01 6.81 -11.95
C TYR A 376 6.66 6.64 -10.47
N GLN A 377 7.50 5.97 -9.67
CA GLN A 377 7.31 5.76 -8.23
C GLN A 377 7.24 7.09 -7.47
N GLN A 378 8.12 8.05 -7.78
CA GLN A 378 8.10 9.38 -7.18
C GLN A 378 6.79 10.11 -7.47
N ASN A 379 6.33 10.07 -8.73
CA ASN A 379 5.07 10.70 -9.12
C ASN A 379 3.86 10.04 -8.45
N ARG A 380 3.78 8.70 -8.49
CA ARG A 380 2.75 7.93 -7.80
C ARG A 380 2.75 8.20 -6.30
N THR A 381 3.91 8.29 -5.66
CA THR A 381 4.03 8.58 -4.22
C THR A 381 3.50 9.98 -3.88
N LYS A 382 3.84 11.01 -4.69
CA LYS A 382 3.27 12.36 -4.54
C LYS A 382 1.75 12.34 -4.65
N LEU A 383 1.24 11.64 -5.67
CA LEU A 383 -0.19 11.49 -5.91
C LEU A 383 -0.92 10.76 -4.78
N LEU A 384 -0.34 9.68 -4.26
CA LEU A 384 -0.85 8.95 -3.10
C LEU A 384 -0.79 9.80 -1.83
N ALA A 385 0.25 10.60 -1.63
CA ALA A 385 0.36 11.53 -0.50
C ALA A 385 -0.71 12.62 -0.58
N ALA A 386 -0.87 13.26 -1.74
CA ALA A 386 -1.94 14.23 -2.00
C ALA A 386 -3.33 13.62 -1.77
N MET A 387 -3.55 12.40 -2.27
CA MET A 387 -4.78 11.65 -2.04
C MET A 387 -4.96 11.37 -0.54
N LYS A 388 -3.92 10.88 0.16
CA LYS A 388 -3.95 10.66 1.62
C LYS A 388 -4.32 11.94 2.37
N LEU A 389 -3.74 13.08 2.00
CA LEU A 389 -4.10 14.38 2.57
C LEU A 389 -5.58 14.71 2.31
N CYS A 390 -6.08 14.53 1.09
CA CYS A 390 -7.50 14.71 0.79
C CYS A 390 -8.42 13.74 1.58
N PHE A 391 -7.96 12.52 1.88
CA PHE A 391 -8.70 11.47 2.61
C PHE A 391 -8.73 11.69 4.13
N TYR A 392 -7.56 11.88 4.78
CA TYR A 392 -7.45 11.82 6.25
C TYR A 392 -7.43 13.20 6.92
N SER A 393 -7.07 14.28 6.20
CA SER A 393 -6.96 15.60 6.83
C SER A 393 -8.27 16.41 6.89
N ASN A 394 -9.43 15.80 6.64
CA ASN A 394 -10.74 16.49 6.57
C ASN A 394 -10.75 17.70 5.62
N TYR A 395 -9.85 17.71 4.64
CA TYR A 395 -9.49 18.80 3.72
C TYR A 395 -10.65 19.47 2.97
N TYR A 396 -11.80 18.79 2.88
CA TYR A 396 -13.00 19.28 2.18
C TYR A 396 -14.29 19.21 3.02
N LYS A 397 -14.20 18.88 4.31
CA LYS A 397 -15.37 18.90 5.22
C LYS A 397 -15.61 20.28 5.85
N SER A 398 -14.64 21.19 5.81
CA SER A 398 -14.85 22.57 6.22
C SER A 398 -15.22 23.43 5.01
N LEU A 399 -16.50 23.75 4.87
CA LEU A 399 -16.90 25.02 4.25
C LEU A 399 -16.32 26.13 5.15
N ASP A 400 -15.18 26.68 4.74
CA ASP A 400 -14.61 27.89 5.31
C ASP A 400 -15.40 29.09 4.76
N PRO A 401 -16.19 29.81 5.57
CA PRO A 401 -16.97 30.96 5.10
C PRO A 401 -16.10 32.13 4.61
N THR A 402 -14.80 32.14 4.95
CA THR A 402 -13.85 33.21 4.65
C THR A 402 -12.82 32.87 3.56
N GLY A 403 -12.66 31.59 3.22
CA GLY A 403 -11.72 31.09 2.21
C GLY A 403 -10.23 31.10 2.60
N LEU A 404 -9.86 31.59 3.78
CA LEU A 404 -8.47 31.82 4.20
C LEU A 404 -7.75 30.55 4.72
N SER A 405 -8.48 29.70 5.45
CA SER A 405 -7.98 28.39 5.91
C SER A 405 -7.96 27.38 4.76
N SER A 406 -8.98 27.43 3.89
CA SER A 406 -8.97 26.70 2.62
C SER A 406 -7.70 27.06 1.83
N TRP A 407 -7.36 28.35 1.68
CA TRP A 407 -6.16 28.79 0.95
C TRP A 407 -4.82 28.30 1.54
N LEU A 408 -4.62 28.39 2.86
CA LEU A 408 -3.38 27.95 3.53
C LEU A 408 -3.12 26.45 3.41
N TYR A 409 -4.17 25.62 3.49
CA TYR A 409 -4.05 24.18 3.30
C TYR A 409 -4.04 23.78 1.82
N HIS A 410 -4.77 24.52 0.96
CA HIS A 410 -4.85 24.33 -0.51
C HIS A 410 -3.51 24.49 -1.23
N TYR A 411 -2.67 25.42 -0.78
CA TYR A 411 -1.43 25.73 -1.48
C TYR A 411 -0.46 24.52 -1.64
N PRO A 412 -0.09 23.78 -0.58
CA PRO A 412 0.84 22.65 -0.72
C PRO A 412 0.27 21.48 -1.54
N VAL A 413 -0.97 21.02 -1.32
CA VAL A 413 -1.53 19.88 -2.09
C VAL A 413 -1.80 20.27 -3.55
N ASN A 414 -2.26 21.49 -3.81
CA ASN A 414 -2.47 21.93 -5.20
C ASN A 414 -1.15 22.03 -5.95
N ASN A 415 -0.06 22.47 -5.28
CA ASN A 415 1.27 22.47 -5.88
C ASN A 415 1.75 21.04 -6.17
N GLU A 416 1.59 20.11 -5.23
CA GLU A 416 1.95 18.69 -5.45
C GLU A 416 1.16 18.06 -6.60
N LEU A 417 -0.15 18.33 -6.68
CA LEU A 417 -1.01 17.84 -7.76
C LEU A 417 -0.64 18.45 -9.11
N GLU A 418 -0.30 19.74 -9.15
CA GLU A 418 0.10 20.40 -10.39
C GLU A 418 1.46 19.92 -10.88
N GLU A 419 2.44 19.76 -9.99
CA GLU A 419 3.72 19.10 -10.31
C GLU A 419 3.52 17.67 -10.82
N ALA A 420 2.62 16.93 -10.17
CA ALA A 420 2.32 15.56 -10.55
C ALA A 420 1.72 15.49 -11.96
N LYS A 421 0.81 16.39 -12.31
CA LYS A 421 0.26 16.50 -13.66
C LYS A 421 1.30 16.88 -14.70
N ILE A 422 2.15 17.87 -14.42
CA ILE A 422 3.24 18.28 -15.34
C ILE A 422 4.11 17.06 -15.66
N THR A 423 4.41 16.26 -14.64
CA THR A 423 5.16 15.02 -14.80
C THR A 423 4.41 13.98 -15.63
N ILE A 424 3.11 13.76 -15.38
CA ILE A 424 2.26 12.86 -16.18
C ILE A 424 2.21 13.32 -17.65
N MET A 425 2.07 14.62 -17.91
CA MET A 425 2.11 15.16 -19.26
C MET A 425 3.47 14.91 -19.93
N SER A 426 4.57 15.00 -19.18
CA SER A 426 5.89 14.59 -19.67
C SER A 426 5.93 13.11 -20.04
N PHE A 427 5.32 12.24 -19.23
CA PHE A 427 5.23 10.80 -19.52
C PHE A 427 4.40 10.52 -20.78
N ILE A 428 3.23 11.14 -20.91
CA ILE A 428 2.37 11.03 -22.11
C ILE A 428 3.14 11.47 -23.36
N ASN A 429 3.85 12.59 -23.30
CA ASN A 429 4.62 13.11 -24.42
C ASN A 429 5.75 12.15 -24.84
N LYS A 430 6.41 11.50 -23.89
CA LYS A 430 7.47 10.50 -24.13
C LYS A 430 6.93 9.10 -24.46
N ALA A 431 5.62 8.87 -24.34
CA ALA A 431 5.04 7.54 -24.46
C ALA A 431 5.29 6.93 -25.84
N MET A 432 5.77 5.68 -25.84
CA MET A 432 6.11 4.93 -27.04
C MET A 432 4.86 4.63 -27.90
N PRO A 433 4.99 4.46 -29.23
CA PRO A 433 3.83 4.23 -30.11
C PRO A 433 2.96 3.02 -29.75
N ASP A 434 3.55 1.96 -29.21
CA ASP A 434 2.88 0.72 -28.80
C ASP A 434 2.36 0.74 -27.35
N SER A 435 2.53 1.87 -26.65
CA SER A 435 2.09 2.05 -25.27
C SER A 435 0.56 2.08 -25.15
N MET A 436 0.02 1.79 -23.96
CA MET A 436 -1.43 1.81 -23.75
C MET A 436 -2.00 3.22 -23.98
N VAL A 437 -1.28 4.26 -23.54
CA VAL A 437 -1.70 5.66 -23.71
C VAL A 437 -1.82 6.06 -25.18
N ARG A 438 -0.84 5.70 -26.03
CA ARG A 438 -0.89 6.03 -27.47
C ARG A 438 -1.97 5.27 -28.21
N ARG A 439 -2.21 4.00 -27.84
CA ARG A 439 -3.33 3.22 -28.39
C ARG A 439 -4.69 3.77 -27.98
N PHE A 440 -4.80 4.27 -26.75
CA PHE A 440 -6.01 4.93 -26.26
C PHE A 440 -6.29 6.25 -26.98
N GLU A 441 -5.27 7.09 -27.14
CA GLU A 441 -5.36 8.31 -27.96
C GLU A 441 -5.76 7.99 -29.41
N GLY A 442 -5.15 6.96 -30.02
CA GLY A 442 -5.49 6.49 -31.36
C GLY A 442 -6.93 6.01 -31.49
N ALA A 443 -7.43 5.25 -30.51
CA ALA A 443 -8.82 4.78 -30.50
C ALA A 443 -9.82 5.94 -30.34
N LEU A 444 -9.51 6.95 -29.53
CA LEU A 444 -10.33 8.16 -29.42
C LEU A 444 -10.40 8.92 -30.76
N LEU A 445 -9.27 9.05 -31.46
CA LEU A 445 -9.21 9.69 -32.77
C LEU A 445 -10.02 8.94 -33.82
N GLU A 446 -9.89 7.60 -33.85
CA GLU A 446 -10.61 6.75 -34.78
C GLU A 446 -12.13 6.83 -34.57
N ILE A 447 -12.60 6.70 -33.33
CA ILE A 447 -14.03 6.81 -33.01
C ILE A 447 -14.56 8.22 -33.33
N ASN A 448 -13.77 9.26 -33.03
CA ASN A 448 -14.13 10.65 -33.36
C ASN A 448 -14.34 10.86 -34.87
N GLU A 449 -13.51 10.23 -35.70
CA GLU A 449 -13.65 10.26 -37.16
C GLU A 449 -14.85 9.43 -37.64
N GLN A 450 -14.96 8.17 -37.17
CA GLN A 450 -16.02 7.24 -37.56
C GLN A 450 -17.42 7.76 -37.22
N GLU A 451 -17.59 8.35 -36.03
CA GLU A 451 -18.89 8.87 -35.58
C GLU A 451 -19.10 10.34 -35.97
N SER A 452 -18.13 10.98 -36.64
CA SER A 452 -18.16 12.40 -37.06
C SER A 452 -18.44 13.37 -35.89
N LEU A 453 -17.79 13.16 -34.73
CA LEU A 453 -18.09 13.92 -33.50
C LEU A 453 -17.52 15.34 -33.49
N GLY A 454 -16.55 15.64 -34.37
CA GLY A 454 -15.97 16.98 -34.51
C GLY A 454 -15.09 17.42 -33.33
N LEU A 455 -14.58 16.47 -32.52
CA LEU A 455 -13.68 16.80 -31.41
C LEU A 455 -12.34 17.30 -31.94
N LYS A 456 -11.88 18.44 -31.41
CA LYS A 456 -10.55 18.98 -31.70
C LYS A 456 -9.46 18.15 -31.02
N LYS A 457 -8.25 18.17 -31.57
CA LYS A 457 -7.10 17.43 -31.02
C LYS A 457 -6.77 17.83 -29.58
N GLU A 458 -6.91 19.11 -29.24
CA GLU A 458 -6.66 19.60 -27.88
C GLU A 458 -7.64 18.99 -26.88
N LYS A 459 -8.88 18.73 -27.31
CA LYS A 459 -9.91 18.10 -26.49
C LYS A 459 -9.60 16.63 -26.22
N ILE A 460 -9.12 15.92 -27.24
CA ILE A 460 -8.69 14.53 -27.12
C ILE A 460 -7.47 14.45 -26.19
N ALA A 461 -6.50 15.34 -26.33
CA ALA A 461 -5.35 15.40 -25.44
C ALA A 461 -5.74 15.67 -23.97
N GLU A 462 -6.74 16.54 -23.73
CA GLU A 462 -7.32 16.78 -22.40
C GLU A 462 -7.95 15.50 -21.82
N ILE A 463 -8.75 14.77 -22.62
CA ILE A 463 -9.36 13.49 -22.23
C ILE A 463 -8.28 12.46 -21.87
N VAL A 464 -7.24 12.35 -22.71
CA VAL A 464 -6.11 11.43 -22.48
C VAL A 464 -5.40 11.78 -21.17
N ALA A 465 -5.09 13.07 -20.95
CA ALA A 465 -4.40 13.51 -19.74
C ALA A 465 -5.17 13.15 -18.46
N ASP A 466 -6.46 13.48 -18.41
CA ASP A 466 -7.32 13.22 -17.24
C ASP A 466 -7.47 11.71 -17.00
N CYS A 467 -7.69 10.92 -18.05
CA CYS A 467 -7.81 9.47 -17.92
C CYS A 467 -6.50 8.81 -17.48
N VAL A 468 -5.35 9.28 -18.00
CA VAL A 468 -4.03 8.76 -17.62
C VAL A 468 -3.67 9.11 -16.19
N PHE A 469 -4.01 10.31 -15.73
CA PHE A 469 -3.85 10.71 -14.33
C PHE A 469 -4.51 9.70 -13.39
N ASP A 470 -5.73 9.29 -13.71
CA ASP A 470 -6.44 8.30 -12.92
C ASP A 470 -5.86 6.88 -13.06
N LEU A 471 -5.37 6.51 -14.25
CA LEU A 471 -4.76 5.19 -14.49
C LEU A 471 -3.50 4.94 -13.67
N ILE A 472 -2.84 5.98 -13.15
CA ILE A 472 -1.70 5.82 -12.22
C ILE A 472 -2.10 5.05 -10.95
N PHE A 473 -3.35 5.21 -10.49
CA PHE A 473 -3.87 4.59 -9.26
C PHE A 473 -4.55 3.24 -9.47
N GLU A 474 -4.91 2.92 -10.71
CA GLU A 474 -5.62 1.67 -11.04
C GLU A 474 -4.90 0.39 -10.52
N PRO A 475 -3.56 0.27 -10.54
CA PRO A 475 -2.90 -0.95 -10.07
C PRO A 475 -2.89 -1.05 -8.54
N ASP A 476 -3.08 0.03 -7.77
CA ASP A 476 -2.85 0.05 -6.32
C ASP A 476 -3.73 -0.95 -5.57
N PHE A 477 -4.99 -1.09 -5.99
CA PHE A 477 -5.87 -2.10 -5.39
C PHE A 477 -5.36 -3.52 -5.68
N LEU A 478 -5.00 -3.80 -6.94
CA LEU A 478 -4.52 -5.13 -7.32
C LEU A 478 -3.17 -5.44 -6.68
N GLU A 479 -2.27 -4.46 -6.62
CA GLU A 479 -0.97 -4.55 -5.95
C GLU A 479 -1.16 -4.94 -4.49
N ASN A 480 -1.98 -4.21 -3.73
CA ASN A 480 -2.23 -4.55 -2.32
C ASN A 480 -2.82 -5.95 -2.18
N VAL A 481 -3.84 -6.30 -2.97
CA VAL A 481 -4.45 -7.65 -2.93
C VAL A 481 -3.43 -8.75 -3.23
N MET A 482 -2.63 -8.56 -4.27
CA MET A 482 -1.66 -9.56 -4.71
C MET A 482 -0.44 -9.63 -3.77
N TYR A 483 -0.05 -8.52 -3.16
CA TYR A 483 0.99 -8.47 -2.12
C TYR A 483 0.52 -9.25 -0.89
N GLU A 484 -0.69 -8.98 -0.39
CA GLU A 484 -1.25 -9.71 0.76
C GLU A 484 -1.41 -11.20 0.47
N ALA A 485 -1.89 -11.54 -0.74
CA ALA A 485 -1.94 -12.92 -1.20
C ALA A 485 -0.54 -13.57 -1.20
N LEU A 486 0.47 -12.90 -1.75
CA LEU A 486 1.83 -13.43 -1.77
C LEU A 486 2.43 -13.53 -0.36
N SER A 487 2.18 -12.56 0.51
CA SER A 487 2.58 -12.56 1.91
C SER A 487 2.03 -13.78 2.65
N VAL A 488 0.73 -14.07 2.48
CA VAL A 488 0.10 -15.30 3.00
C VAL A 488 0.79 -16.55 2.43
N ALA A 489 1.04 -16.60 1.12
CA ALA A 489 1.69 -17.75 0.50
C ALA A 489 3.10 -17.99 1.06
N VAL A 490 3.87 -16.92 1.28
CA VAL A 490 5.21 -16.95 1.86
C VAL A 490 5.16 -17.39 3.32
N LYS A 491 4.23 -16.83 4.10
CA LYS A 491 4.05 -17.14 5.53
C LYS A 491 3.66 -18.60 5.75
N GLU A 492 2.73 -19.12 4.95
CA GLU A 492 2.24 -20.50 5.05
C GLU A 492 3.13 -21.53 4.32
N ASN A 493 4.17 -21.09 3.61
CA ASN A 493 4.90 -21.90 2.62
C ASN A 493 3.94 -22.65 1.68
N ALA A 494 2.93 -21.93 1.18
CA ALA A 494 1.81 -22.49 0.45
C ALA A 494 2.27 -23.18 -0.84
N ASP A 495 1.67 -24.33 -1.15
CA ASP A 495 1.85 -24.99 -2.44
C ASP A 495 0.99 -24.32 -3.50
N LEU A 496 1.55 -23.29 -4.14
CA LEU A 496 0.91 -22.54 -5.22
C LEU A 496 0.70 -23.36 -6.50
N ARG A 497 0.91 -24.67 -6.52
CA ARG A 497 0.53 -25.55 -7.66
C ARG A 497 -0.92 -26.03 -7.56
N ASP A 498 -1.49 -25.98 -6.36
CA ASP A 498 -2.88 -26.37 -6.11
C ASP A 498 -3.80 -25.15 -6.34
N ASP A 499 -4.74 -25.27 -7.28
CA ASP A 499 -5.68 -24.21 -7.62
C ASP A 499 -6.58 -23.81 -6.44
N SER A 500 -6.91 -24.75 -5.54
CA SER A 500 -7.68 -24.48 -4.33
C SER A 500 -6.86 -23.64 -3.33
N VAL A 501 -5.56 -23.91 -3.24
CA VAL A 501 -4.62 -23.11 -2.43
C VAL A 501 -4.49 -21.71 -3.02
N ARG A 502 -4.33 -21.56 -4.34
CA ARG A 502 -4.31 -20.25 -5.00
C ARG A 502 -5.58 -19.47 -4.75
N ALA A 503 -6.73 -20.12 -4.87
CA ALA A 503 -8.02 -19.49 -4.65
C ALA A 503 -8.13 -18.97 -3.20
N ARG A 504 -7.77 -19.80 -2.21
CA ARG A 504 -7.75 -19.42 -0.78
C ARG A 504 -6.81 -18.24 -0.54
N VAL A 505 -5.57 -18.34 -1.02
CA VAL A 505 -4.53 -17.32 -0.84
C VAL A 505 -4.96 -16.00 -1.45
N TYR A 506 -5.49 -16.02 -2.67
CA TYR A 506 -6.03 -14.83 -3.32
C TYR A 506 -7.24 -14.26 -2.56
N GLU A 507 -8.15 -15.11 -2.08
CA GLU A 507 -9.30 -14.66 -1.29
C GLU A 507 -8.87 -13.99 0.03
N GLN A 508 -7.83 -14.51 0.69
CA GLN A 508 -7.23 -13.84 1.85
C GLN A 508 -6.60 -12.50 1.47
N GLY A 509 -5.89 -12.45 0.34
CA GLY A 509 -5.36 -11.20 -0.21
C GLY A 509 -6.45 -10.17 -0.49
N VAL A 510 -7.58 -10.59 -1.06
CA VAL A 510 -8.76 -9.72 -1.24
C VAL A 510 -9.35 -9.29 0.10
N LYS A 511 -9.36 -10.18 1.11
CA LYS A 511 -9.90 -9.85 2.43
C LYS A 511 -9.07 -8.79 3.14
N GLN A 512 -7.75 -8.79 2.96
CA GLN A 512 -6.79 -7.93 3.65
C GLN A 512 -6.43 -6.68 2.83
N GLY A 513 -6.20 -6.81 1.53
CA GLY A 513 -5.77 -5.73 0.63
C GLY A 513 -6.89 -4.86 0.08
N TYR A 514 -8.17 -5.15 0.38
CA TYR A 514 -9.28 -4.35 -0.15
C TYR A 514 -9.50 -3.06 0.64
N LEU A 515 -8.97 -1.98 0.09
CA LEU A 515 -9.15 -0.61 0.56
C LEU A 515 -10.60 -0.16 0.31
N PHE A 516 -11.32 0.16 1.39
CA PHE A 516 -12.70 0.69 1.37
C PHE A 516 -13.77 -0.28 0.81
N PRO A 517 -14.03 -1.43 1.48
CA PRO A 517 -15.03 -2.41 1.05
C PRO A 517 -16.47 -1.89 1.11
N ILE A 518 -16.70 -0.76 1.78
CA ILE A 518 -18.02 -0.14 1.94
C ILE A 518 -18.00 1.25 1.29
N ARG A 519 -18.98 1.54 0.42
CA ARG A 519 -19.17 2.87 -0.18
C ARG A 519 -20.48 3.49 0.27
N THR A 520 -20.50 4.81 0.44
CA THR A 520 -21.72 5.55 0.76
C THR A 520 -22.22 6.34 -0.46
N ARG A 521 -23.55 6.38 -0.62
CA ARG A 521 -24.31 7.14 -1.60
C ARG A 521 -25.55 7.76 -0.96
N VAL A 522 -26.14 8.75 -1.61
CA VAL A 522 -27.36 9.46 -1.25
C VAL A 522 -28.03 9.59 -2.59
N LEU A 523 -29.20 8.99 -2.70
CA LEU A 523 -29.90 8.88 -3.96
C LEU A 523 -30.42 10.25 -4.36
N GLU A 524 -30.24 10.63 -5.62
CA GLU A 524 -30.88 11.85 -6.16
C GLU A 524 -32.29 11.56 -6.66
N GLU A 525 -32.55 10.31 -7.03
CA GLU A 525 -33.84 9.80 -7.49
C GLU A 525 -34.28 8.60 -6.66
N ALA A 526 -35.57 8.26 -6.72
CA ALA A 526 -36.06 7.09 -6.00
C ALA A 526 -35.63 5.80 -6.71
N ILE A 527 -35.15 4.80 -5.95
CA ILE A 527 -34.77 3.48 -6.45
C ILE A 527 -35.68 2.43 -5.83
N THR A 528 -36.21 1.52 -6.63
CA THR A 528 -36.95 0.35 -6.13
C THR A 528 -35.97 -0.81 -5.96
N LEU A 529 -35.93 -1.48 -4.81
CA LEU A 529 -35.12 -2.69 -4.59
C LEU A 529 -35.83 -3.94 -5.13
N ASP A 530 -35.14 -5.08 -5.15
CA ASP A 530 -35.66 -6.32 -5.73
C ASP A 530 -36.80 -6.93 -4.88
N ASP A 531 -36.84 -6.61 -3.58
CA ASP A 531 -37.94 -6.96 -2.66
C ASP A 531 -39.19 -6.07 -2.83
N GLY A 532 -39.17 -5.14 -3.79
CA GLY A 532 -40.25 -4.18 -4.06
C GLY A 532 -40.24 -2.94 -3.15
N SER A 533 -39.32 -2.86 -2.20
CA SER A 533 -39.21 -1.69 -1.33
C SER A 533 -38.70 -0.48 -2.12
N GLN A 534 -39.30 0.69 -1.87
CA GLN A 534 -38.83 1.94 -2.46
C GLN A 534 -37.87 2.67 -1.52
N LEU A 535 -36.77 3.13 -2.10
CA LEU A 535 -35.80 4.04 -1.52
C LEU A 535 -36.07 5.42 -2.10
N PRO A 536 -36.63 6.38 -1.35
CA PRO A 536 -36.90 7.70 -1.88
C PRO A 536 -35.60 8.46 -2.19
N SER A 537 -35.70 9.49 -3.04
CA SER A 537 -34.64 10.48 -3.18
C SER A 537 -34.23 11.06 -1.81
N GLY A 538 -32.94 11.30 -1.61
CA GLY A 538 -32.36 11.71 -0.33
C GLY A 538 -32.04 10.56 0.64
N SER A 539 -32.35 9.30 0.29
CA SER A 539 -31.96 8.13 1.10
C SER A 539 -30.45 7.91 1.07
N ILE A 540 -29.85 7.60 2.21
CA ILE A 540 -28.42 7.27 2.32
C ILE A 540 -28.24 5.77 2.14
N VAL A 541 -27.38 5.35 1.22
CA VAL A 541 -27.13 3.94 0.90
C VAL A 541 -25.66 3.60 1.16
N TYR A 542 -25.43 2.58 1.99
CA TYR A 542 -24.15 1.93 2.21
C TYR A 542 -24.08 0.69 1.33
N LEU A 543 -23.01 0.55 0.57
CA LEU A 543 -22.79 -0.49 -0.43
C LEU A 543 -21.61 -1.34 0.02
N ASN A 544 -21.87 -2.58 0.43
CA ASN A 544 -20.80 -3.54 0.71
C ASN A 544 -20.32 -4.17 -0.59
N LEU A 545 -19.32 -3.54 -1.20
CA LEU A 545 -18.74 -3.99 -2.46
C LEU A 545 -18.06 -5.34 -2.34
N LYS A 546 -17.48 -5.65 -1.17
CA LYS A 546 -16.79 -6.90 -0.90
C LYS A 546 -17.78 -8.08 -0.94
N GLN A 547 -18.88 -7.97 -0.20
CA GLN A 547 -19.92 -9.00 -0.17
C GLN A 547 -20.65 -9.10 -1.52
N ALA A 548 -20.79 -7.98 -2.23
CA ALA A 548 -21.35 -7.94 -3.58
C ALA A 548 -20.41 -8.49 -4.67
N GLY A 549 -19.16 -8.85 -4.34
CA GLY A 549 -18.17 -9.31 -5.32
C GLY A 549 -17.77 -8.23 -6.34
N LEU A 550 -17.93 -6.95 -6.00
CA LEU A 550 -17.67 -5.78 -6.84
C LEU A 550 -16.38 -5.08 -6.40
N TYR A 551 -15.26 -5.80 -6.48
CA TYR A 551 -13.96 -5.35 -5.98
C TYR A 551 -13.37 -4.12 -6.68
N HIS A 552 -13.74 -3.90 -7.95
CA HIS A 552 -13.31 -2.74 -8.73
C HIS A 552 -14.42 -1.69 -8.78
N SER A 553 -14.04 -0.41 -8.76
CA SER A 553 -14.95 0.73 -8.96
C SER A 553 -15.86 0.52 -10.18
N ALA A 554 -17.10 1.01 -10.12
CA ALA A 554 -17.97 1.17 -11.29
C ALA A 554 -17.38 2.16 -12.32
N GLY A 555 -17.96 2.22 -13.52
CA GLY A 555 -17.51 3.12 -14.60
C GLY A 555 -16.42 2.52 -15.50
N ALA A 556 -15.77 3.35 -16.33
CA ALA A 556 -14.72 2.89 -17.25
C ALA A 556 -13.46 2.34 -16.54
N ARG A 557 -13.24 2.68 -15.25
CA ARG A 557 -12.28 1.99 -14.35
C ARG A 557 -12.50 0.48 -14.30
N ARG A 558 -13.77 0.04 -14.24
CA ARG A 558 -14.12 -1.39 -14.19
C ARG A 558 -13.55 -2.16 -15.38
N CYS A 559 -13.55 -1.57 -16.56
CA CYS A 559 -13.13 -2.25 -17.79
C CYS A 559 -11.63 -2.49 -17.84
N VAL A 560 -10.84 -1.48 -17.45
CA VAL A 560 -9.38 -1.60 -17.37
C VAL A 560 -8.98 -2.52 -16.23
N GLY A 561 -9.50 -2.28 -15.03
CA GLY A 561 -9.19 -3.05 -13.83
C GLY A 561 -9.57 -4.52 -13.92
N GLN A 562 -10.77 -4.86 -14.43
CA GLN A 562 -11.21 -6.26 -14.55
C GLN A 562 -10.46 -7.03 -15.64
N ALA A 563 -10.26 -6.42 -16.81
CA ALA A 563 -9.49 -7.04 -17.89
C ALA A 563 -8.06 -7.34 -17.41
N TYR A 564 -7.42 -6.37 -16.76
CA TYR A 564 -6.08 -6.52 -16.24
C TYR A 564 -5.99 -7.56 -15.11
N THR A 565 -6.84 -7.46 -14.09
CA THR A 565 -6.83 -8.33 -12.91
C THR A 565 -7.01 -9.80 -13.27
N HIS A 566 -7.89 -10.10 -14.23
CA HIS A 566 -8.17 -11.47 -14.65
C HIS A 566 -6.94 -12.16 -15.25
N PHE A 567 -6.25 -11.48 -16.18
CA PHE A 567 -5.05 -12.02 -16.83
C PHE A 567 -3.85 -12.01 -15.90
N PHE A 568 -3.68 -10.91 -15.15
CA PHE A 568 -2.52 -10.70 -14.29
C PHE A 568 -2.41 -11.77 -13.21
N LYS A 569 -3.48 -11.98 -12.42
CA LYS A 569 -3.47 -12.90 -11.29
C LYS A 569 -3.04 -14.31 -11.72
N THR A 570 -3.68 -14.82 -12.78
CA THR A 570 -3.46 -16.18 -13.27
C THR A 570 -2.03 -16.35 -13.77
N HIS A 571 -1.57 -15.43 -14.62
CA HIS A 571 -0.22 -15.52 -15.19
C HIS A 571 0.86 -15.33 -14.13
N PHE A 572 0.68 -14.39 -13.19
CA PHE A 572 1.57 -14.17 -12.07
C PHE A 572 1.75 -15.45 -11.23
N PHE A 573 0.66 -16.09 -10.80
CA PHE A 573 0.76 -17.33 -10.01
C PHE A 573 1.39 -18.48 -10.80
N ASN A 574 1.06 -18.63 -12.08
CA ASN A 574 1.71 -19.64 -12.93
C ASN A 574 3.23 -19.43 -13.03
N ARG A 575 3.70 -18.18 -13.03
CA ARG A 575 5.15 -17.90 -13.09
C ARG A 575 5.88 -18.20 -11.78
N ILE A 576 5.19 -18.13 -10.64
CA ILE A 576 5.79 -18.36 -9.32
C ILE A 576 5.43 -19.72 -8.70
N GLU A 577 4.61 -20.55 -9.33
CA GLU A 577 4.19 -21.87 -8.79
C GLU A 577 5.37 -22.83 -8.56
N ALA A 578 6.39 -22.74 -9.42
CA ALA A 578 7.57 -23.60 -9.45
C ALA A 578 8.58 -23.27 -8.33
N ILE A 579 8.41 -22.15 -7.63
CA ILE A 579 9.33 -21.70 -6.61
C ILE A 579 8.82 -21.98 -5.19
N GLU A 580 9.77 -22.15 -4.29
CA GLU A 580 9.56 -22.23 -2.85
C GLU A 580 10.20 -21.00 -2.21
N PHE A 581 9.42 -20.26 -1.43
CA PHE A 581 9.91 -19.14 -0.64
C PHE A 581 10.38 -19.63 0.72
N LYS A 582 11.55 -19.14 1.15
CA LYS A 582 12.09 -19.35 2.48
C LYS A 582 12.26 -18.00 3.17
N VAL A 583 11.47 -17.77 4.20
CA VAL A 583 11.59 -16.59 5.07
C VAL A 583 12.95 -16.62 5.77
N LYS A 584 13.69 -15.51 5.69
CA LYS A 584 15.00 -15.31 6.30
C LYS A 584 14.91 -14.42 7.53
N LYS A 585 14.12 -13.37 7.45
CA LYS A 585 13.87 -12.41 8.53
C LYS A 585 12.47 -11.83 8.35
N VAL A 586 11.78 -11.61 9.46
CA VAL A 586 10.57 -10.81 9.51
C VAL A 586 10.90 -9.57 10.31
N THR A 587 10.57 -8.38 9.79
CA THR A 587 10.73 -7.12 10.52
C THR A 587 9.38 -6.46 10.71
N GLU A 588 9.28 -5.66 11.76
CA GLU A 588 8.12 -4.80 11.99
C GLU A 588 7.90 -3.89 10.76
N PRO A 589 6.64 -3.61 10.41
CA PRO A 589 6.35 -2.61 9.40
C PRO A 589 6.93 -1.27 9.86
N VAL A 590 7.73 -0.60 9.03
CA VAL A 590 7.99 0.83 9.25
C VAL A 590 6.62 1.51 9.20
N GLU A 591 6.25 2.23 10.25
CA GLU A 591 4.97 2.93 10.34
C GLU A 591 4.65 3.62 9.00
N ARG A 592 3.71 3.08 8.22
CA ARG A 592 2.85 3.93 7.41
C ARG A 592 1.94 4.65 8.41
N GLN A 593 2.50 5.68 9.08
CA GLN A 593 1.86 6.58 10.05
C GLN A 593 0.50 6.13 10.58
N SER A 594 0.52 5.60 11.81
CA SER A 594 -0.55 5.63 12.82
C SER A 594 -2.00 5.46 12.36
N ALA A 595 -2.50 4.25 12.60
CA ALA A 595 -3.86 3.88 13.01
C ALA A 595 -4.99 4.91 12.79
N ASP A 596 -5.72 4.71 11.70
CA ASP A 596 -7.15 4.95 11.61
C ASP A 596 -7.77 3.60 11.22
N GLU A 597 -8.87 3.15 11.84
CA GLU A 597 -9.46 1.81 11.66
C GLU A 597 -9.89 1.51 10.20
N ASN A 598 -9.83 2.53 9.35
CA ASN A 598 -10.23 2.54 7.95
C ASN A 598 -9.14 2.08 6.97
N VAL A 599 -7.92 1.85 7.44
CA VAL A 599 -6.78 1.45 6.58
C VAL A 599 -6.29 0.06 6.99
N PRO A 600 -6.32 -0.94 6.08
CA PRO A 600 -5.60 -2.18 6.31
C PRO A 600 -4.12 -1.87 6.56
N VAL A 601 -3.64 -2.24 7.75
CA VAL A 601 -2.21 -2.17 8.05
C VAL A 601 -1.55 -3.32 7.30
N SER A 602 -0.65 -3.00 6.36
CA SER A 602 0.15 -4.01 5.66
C SER A 602 0.93 -4.82 6.70
N PRO A 603 0.75 -6.14 6.77
CA PRO A 603 1.31 -6.97 7.82
C PRO A 603 2.73 -7.36 7.44
N GLU A 604 3.70 -7.04 8.32
CA GLU A 604 5.05 -7.62 8.36
C GLU A 604 5.91 -7.43 7.08
N ARG A 605 7.18 -7.00 7.23
CA ARG A 605 8.12 -7.01 6.10
C ARG A 605 8.88 -8.33 6.07
N TYR A 606 8.82 -9.02 4.93
CA TYR A 606 9.46 -10.32 4.75
C TYR A 606 10.74 -10.20 3.94
N HIS A 607 11.88 -10.48 4.58
CA HIS A 607 13.11 -10.77 3.88
C HIS A 607 13.09 -12.25 3.48
N VAL A 608 13.04 -12.54 2.18
CA VAL A 608 12.84 -13.89 1.65
C VAL A 608 13.98 -14.31 0.74
N SER A 609 14.15 -15.62 0.61
CA SER A 609 14.92 -16.20 -0.50
C SER A 609 14.07 -17.22 -1.24
N TRP A 610 14.27 -17.37 -2.54
CA TRP A 610 13.54 -18.37 -3.32
C TRP A 610 14.47 -19.45 -3.89
N HIS A 611 13.90 -20.62 -4.12
CA HIS A 611 14.55 -21.76 -4.79
C HIS A 611 13.54 -22.47 -5.68
N LEU A 612 14.00 -23.12 -6.75
CA LEU A 612 13.15 -24.04 -7.50
C LEU A 612 12.78 -25.24 -6.63
N ARG A 613 11.51 -25.64 -6.67
CA ARG A 613 11.04 -26.82 -5.95
C ARG A 613 11.77 -28.05 -6.45
N ARG A 614 12.16 -28.92 -5.52
CA ARG A 614 13.03 -30.08 -5.82
C ARG A 614 12.37 -31.09 -6.76
N ASP A 615 11.05 -31.24 -6.64
CA ASP A 615 10.21 -32.14 -7.44
C ASP A 615 9.73 -31.51 -8.75
N GLU A 616 10.04 -30.23 -9.01
CA GLU A 616 9.45 -29.49 -10.13
C GLU A 616 9.84 -30.05 -11.48
N ALA A 617 11.13 -30.34 -11.68
CA ALA A 617 11.61 -30.94 -12.90
C ALA A 617 10.86 -32.25 -13.23
N MET A 618 10.50 -33.04 -12.21
CA MET A 618 9.83 -34.33 -12.40
C MET A 618 8.41 -34.22 -12.94
N ARG A 619 7.72 -33.10 -12.72
CA ARG A 619 6.37 -32.89 -13.26
C ARG A 619 6.34 -32.58 -14.74
N HIS A 620 7.38 -31.91 -15.23
CA HIS A 620 7.46 -31.44 -16.61
C HIS A 620 8.23 -32.41 -17.52
N MET A 621 8.69 -33.54 -16.97
CA MET A 621 9.39 -34.59 -17.72
C MET A 621 8.50 -35.80 -17.97
N SER A 622 8.35 -36.16 -19.24
CA SER A 622 7.82 -37.47 -19.60
C SER A 622 8.81 -38.58 -19.18
N SER A 623 8.31 -39.79 -18.98
CA SER A 623 9.15 -40.92 -18.61
C SER A 623 8.79 -42.20 -19.34
N HIS A 624 9.78 -43.04 -19.60
CA HIS A 624 9.60 -44.40 -20.13
C HIS A 624 10.42 -45.41 -19.32
N ASP A 625 9.97 -46.65 -19.31
CA ASP A 625 10.67 -47.75 -18.66
C ASP A 625 11.55 -48.51 -19.65
N TYR A 626 12.79 -48.79 -19.25
CA TYR A 626 13.74 -49.58 -20.03
C TYR A 626 14.60 -50.46 -19.12
N LYS A 627 14.61 -51.78 -19.37
CA LYS A 627 15.31 -52.80 -18.56
C LYS A 627 15.07 -52.64 -17.05
N GLY A 628 13.83 -52.35 -16.65
CA GLY A 628 13.44 -52.18 -15.24
C GLY A 628 13.89 -50.87 -14.57
N ASN A 629 14.45 -49.92 -15.34
CA ASN A 629 14.79 -48.57 -14.88
C ASN A 629 13.89 -47.54 -15.56
N LYS A 630 13.58 -46.45 -14.86
CA LYS A 630 12.73 -45.36 -15.35
C LYS A 630 13.57 -44.21 -15.88
N PHE A 631 13.41 -43.82 -17.14
CA PHE A 631 14.17 -42.73 -17.78
C PHE A 631 13.27 -41.53 -18.02
N PHE A 632 13.75 -40.34 -17.64
CA PHE A 632 13.05 -39.08 -17.87
C PHE A 632 13.58 -38.38 -19.09
N ASP A 633 12.70 -37.73 -19.83
CA ASP A 633 13.06 -36.86 -20.94
C ASP A 633 13.38 -35.46 -20.43
N VAL A 634 14.64 -35.21 -20.06
CA VAL A 634 15.11 -33.88 -19.66
C VAL A 634 14.94 -32.85 -20.76
N LEU A 635 14.86 -33.27 -22.03
CA LEU A 635 14.64 -32.33 -23.11
C LEU A 635 13.26 -31.68 -22.93
N SER A 636 12.20 -32.36 -22.51
CA SER A 636 10.89 -31.68 -22.38
C SER A 636 10.88 -30.48 -21.42
N LEU A 637 11.86 -30.33 -20.52
CA LEU A 637 11.99 -29.15 -19.67
C LEU A 637 12.16 -27.83 -20.45
N HIS A 638 12.77 -27.85 -21.64
CA HIS A 638 12.91 -26.65 -22.45
C HIS A 638 11.57 -26.16 -23.01
N GLN A 639 10.53 -27.02 -23.05
CA GLN A 639 9.21 -26.66 -23.52
C GLN A 639 8.50 -25.72 -22.54
N ASN A 640 8.90 -25.73 -21.26
CA ASN A 640 8.46 -24.78 -20.27
C ASN A 640 9.45 -23.60 -20.20
N ALA A 641 9.19 -22.57 -21.00
CA ALA A 641 10.07 -21.40 -21.12
C ALA A 641 10.35 -20.72 -19.76
N GLY A 642 9.32 -20.58 -18.91
CA GLY A 642 9.46 -19.96 -17.58
C GLY A 642 10.37 -20.75 -16.65
N LEU A 643 10.15 -22.07 -16.56
CA LEU A 643 11.01 -22.96 -15.77
C LEU A 643 12.45 -22.99 -16.31
N ASN A 644 12.61 -23.05 -17.63
CA ASN A 644 13.91 -23.10 -18.29
C ASN A 644 14.76 -21.84 -17.98
N THR A 645 14.17 -20.65 -18.04
CA THR A 645 14.85 -19.39 -17.66
C THR A 645 15.38 -19.44 -16.22
N HIS A 646 14.58 -19.90 -15.27
CA HIS A 646 15.01 -20.03 -13.87
C HIS A 646 16.08 -21.09 -13.69
N MET A 647 15.95 -22.22 -14.36
CA MET A 647 16.91 -23.33 -14.33
C MET A 647 18.29 -22.86 -14.81
N VAL A 648 18.37 -22.25 -15.98
CA VAL A 648 19.63 -21.73 -16.55
C VAL A 648 20.26 -20.71 -15.60
N LYS A 649 19.48 -19.75 -15.09
CA LYS A 649 19.98 -18.74 -14.15
C LYS A 649 20.52 -19.37 -12.86
N GLN A 650 19.82 -20.35 -12.29
CA GLN A 650 20.28 -21.03 -11.07
C GLN A 650 21.53 -21.88 -11.31
N LEU A 651 21.66 -22.53 -12.46
CA LEU A 651 22.87 -23.24 -12.87
C LEU A 651 24.04 -22.26 -12.99
N SER A 652 23.88 -21.18 -13.75
CA SER A 652 24.90 -20.14 -13.91
C SER A 652 25.31 -19.52 -12.58
N LEU A 653 24.36 -19.21 -11.68
CA LEU A 653 24.66 -18.69 -10.34
C LEU A 653 25.42 -19.69 -9.47
N LYS A 654 25.12 -20.99 -9.58
CA LYS A 654 25.86 -22.03 -8.85
C LYS A 654 27.30 -22.12 -9.35
N VAL A 655 27.51 -22.03 -10.67
CA VAL A 655 28.85 -22.00 -11.27
C VAL A 655 29.60 -20.74 -10.82
N ALA A 656 29.00 -19.54 -10.96
CA ALA A 656 29.63 -18.28 -10.57
C ALA A 656 30.05 -18.27 -9.08
N ARG A 657 29.17 -18.70 -8.18
CA ARG A 657 29.49 -18.84 -6.75
C ARG A 657 30.60 -19.85 -6.48
N TYR A 658 30.67 -20.93 -7.25
CA TYR A 658 31.75 -21.90 -7.13
C TYR A 658 33.08 -21.31 -7.57
N VAL A 659 33.08 -20.57 -8.69
CA VAL A 659 34.25 -19.86 -9.21
C VAL A 659 34.78 -18.85 -8.19
N GLU A 660 33.91 -18.00 -7.66
CA GLU A 660 34.25 -17.03 -6.61
C GLU A 660 34.79 -17.72 -5.35
N LYS A 661 34.06 -18.72 -4.82
CA LYS A 661 34.44 -19.42 -3.58
C LYS A 661 35.82 -20.08 -3.66
N ASN A 662 36.21 -20.54 -4.85
CA ASN A 662 37.48 -21.25 -5.06
C ASN A 662 38.54 -20.37 -5.74
N ASN A 663 38.30 -19.05 -5.88
CA ASN A 663 39.21 -18.10 -6.53
C ASN A 663 39.68 -18.54 -7.94
N LEU A 664 38.77 -19.08 -8.74
CA LEU A 664 39.07 -19.50 -10.12
C LEU A 664 39.06 -18.29 -11.06
N ILE A 665 39.96 -18.29 -12.06
CA ILE A 665 40.08 -17.23 -13.06
C ILE A 665 39.11 -17.50 -14.22
N TRP A 666 38.23 -16.54 -14.53
CA TRP A 666 37.21 -16.69 -15.57
C TRP A 666 37.77 -16.97 -16.97
N GLY A 667 38.90 -16.36 -17.36
CA GLY A 667 39.53 -16.57 -18.66
C GLY A 667 40.12 -17.97 -18.90
N ASP A 668 40.25 -18.78 -17.82
CA ASP A 668 40.74 -20.15 -17.89
C ASP A 668 39.63 -21.20 -17.80
N LEU A 669 38.38 -20.76 -17.59
CA LEU A 669 37.22 -21.63 -17.50
C LEU A 669 36.65 -21.94 -18.87
N ILE A 670 36.28 -23.21 -19.03
CA ILE A 670 35.58 -23.73 -20.20
C ILE A 670 34.43 -24.59 -19.71
N ILE A 671 33.29 -24.52 -20.39
CA ILE A 671 32.20 -25.47 -20.17
C ILE A 671 32.37 -26.65 -21.13
N ALA A 672 32.30 -27.85 -20.58
CA ALA A 672 32.23 -29.07 -21.38
C ALA A 672 30.88 -29.77 -21.14
N SER A 673 30.39 -30.49 -22.14
CA SER A 673 29.15 -31.28 -22.01
C SER A 673 29.16 -32.47 -22.97
N PRO A 674 28.57 -33.63 -22.58
CA PRO A 674 28.31 -34.70 -23.52
C PRO A 674 27.21 -34.32 -24.54
N GLU A 675 27.30 -34.87 -25.75
CA GLU A 675 26.57 -34.40 -26.94
C GLU A 675 25.04 -34.52 -26.89
N VAL A 676 24.49 -35.61 -26.36
CA VAL A 676 23.06 -35.91 -26.60
C VAL A 676 22.11 -35.16 -25.66
N ARG A 677 22.40 -35.11 -24.36
CA ARG A 677 21.44 -34.62 -23.35
C ARG A 677 21.93 -33.43 -22.54
N GLY A 678 23.24 -33.25 -22.43
CA GLY A 678 23.80 -32.11 -21.71
C GLY A 678 23.83 -30.82 -22.54
N ILE A 679 23.98 -30.90 -23.88
CA ILE A 679 24.16 -29.72 -24.75
C ILE A 679 23.07 -28.67 -24.57
N PRO A 680 21.75 -29.00 -24.61
CA PRO A 680 20.72 -27.97 -24.61
C PRO A 680 20.78 -27.07 -23.37
N ILE A 681 21.17 -27.64 -22.23
CA ILE A 681 21.35 -26.90 -20.98
C ILE A 681 22.72 -26.22 -20.97
N ALA A 682 23.77 -26.94 -21.34
CA ALA A 682 25.14 -26.43 -21.29
C ALA A 682 25.36 -25.24 -22.24
N ALA A 683 24.74 -25.24 -23.42
CA ALA A 683 24.81 -24.13 -24.37
C ALA A 683 24.17 -22.86 -23.80
N GLN A 684 23.03 -22.98 -23.14
CA GLN A 684 22.36 -21.84 -22.51
C GLN A 684 23.16 -21.31 -21.32
N VAL A 685 23.70 -22.19 -20.48
CA VAL A 685 24.54 -21.81 -19.34
C VAL A 685 25.86 -21.18 -19.81
N ALA A 686 26.49 -21.73 -20.84
CA ALA A 686 27.72 -21.20 -21.41
C ALA A 686 27.52 -19.83 -22.06
N ASN A 687 26.44 -19.65 -22.81
CA ASN A 687 26.07 -18.34 -23.33
C ASN A 687 25.78 -17.33 -22.21
N HIS A 688 25.05 -17.74 -21.16
CA HIS A 688 24.76 -16.86 -20.03
C HIS A 688 26.01 -16.47 -19.23
N LEU A 689 27.02 -17.34 -19.17
CA LEU A 689 28.30 -17.06 -18.50
C LEU A 689 29.38 -16.48 -19.44
N GLN A 690 29.09 -16.35 -20.73
CA GLN A 690 30.06 -15.95 -21.77
C GLN A 690 31.33 -16.81 -21.76
N LEU A 691 31.16 -18.13 -21.59
CA LEU A 691 32.25 -19.11 -21.59
C LEU A 691 32.24 -19.98 -22.84
N PRO A 692 33.40 -20.45 -23.33
CA PRO A 692 33.46 -21.41 -24.43
C PRO A 692 32.75 -22.73 -24.07
N LEU A 693 32.01 -23.32 -25.02
CA LEU A 693 31.40 -24.65 -24.89
C LEU A 693 32.16 -25.68 -25.73
N TYR A 694 32.57 -26.78 -25.09
CA TYR A 694 33.15 -27.95 -25.72
C TYR A 694 32.22 -29.15 -25.60
N VAL A 695 31.93 -29.78 -26.73
CA VAL A 695 31.07 -30.96 -26.80
C VAL A 695 31.92 -32.22 -26.86
N ILE A 696 31.61 -33.17 -25.97
CA ILE A 696 32.20 -34.51 -25.94
C ILE A 696 31.21 -35.47 -26.60
N ARG A 697 31.69 -36.15 -27.64
CA ARG A 697 30.84 -36.97 -28.48
C ARG A 697 30.70 -38.38 -27.90
N LYS A 698 29.52 -38.99 -28.07
CA LYS A 698 29.36 -40.44 -27.86
C LYS A 698 29.76 -41.17 -29.15
N LYS A 699 30.44 -42.32 -29.00
CA LYS A 699 30.86 -43.14 -30.13
C LYS A 699 29.62 -43.63 -30.90
N GLY A 700 29.42 -43.07 -32.09
CA GLY A 700 28.27 -43.34 -32.96
C GLY A 700 28.63 -44.16 -34.19
N GLY A 701 27.70 -44.27 -35.14
CA GLY A 701 27.90 -45.02 -36.39
C GLY A 701 28.93 -44.40 -37.35
N TYR A 702 29.20 -43.10 -37.23
CA TYR A 702 30.20 -42.40 -38.06
C TYR A 702 31.60 -42.58 -37.48
N LYS A 703 32.49 -43.30 -38.16
CA LYS A 703 33.84 -43.57 -37.66
C LYS A 703 34.81 -42.44 -38.04
N MET A 704 35.51 -41.90 -37.05
CA MET A 704 36.72 -41.09 -37.27
C MET A 704 37.96 -42.00 -37.28
N PRO A 705 39.07 -41.59 -37.92
CA PRO A 705 40.34 -42.32 -37.84
C PRO A 705 40.76 -42.51 -36.39
N GLU A 706 41.13 -43.73 -36.00
CA GLU A 706 41.47 -44.07 -34.61
C GLU A 706 42.66 -43.26 -34.08
N GLU A 707 43.59 -42.88 -34.96
CA GLU A 707 44.74 -42.02 -34.64
C GLU A 707 44.38 -40.55 -34.36
N ALA A 708 43.21 -40.08 -34.81
CA ALA A 708 42.78 -38.69 -34.69
C ALA A 708 41.92 -38.41 -33.43
N VAL A 709 41.56 -39.44 -32.68
CA VAL A 709 40.57 -39.38 -31.60
C VAL A 709 41.04 -40.15 -30.38
N GLN A 710 40.83 -39.58 -29.19
CA GLN A 710 40.92 -40.31 -27.94
C GLN A 710 39.54 -40.83 -27.54
N LEU A 711 39.50 -42.04 -27.01
CA LEU A 711 38.29 -42.72 -26.60
C LEU A 711 38.40 -43.23 -25.17
N GLU A 712 37.29 -43.17 -24.44
CA GLU A 712 37.15 -43.82 -23.14
C GLU A 712 35.88 -44.66 -23.09
N GLN A 713 36.04 -45.91 -22.68
CA GLN A 713 34.94 -46.87 -22.56
C GLN A 713 34.32 -46.83 -21.17
N PHE A 714 33.02 -47.12 -21.11
CA PHE A 714 32.27 -47.21 -19.86
C PHE A 714 31.07 -48.16 -20.00
N SER A 715 30.50 -48.59 -18.87
CA SER A 715 29.25 -49.34 -18.86
C SER A 715 28.09 -48.40 -18.59
N LYS A 716 26.98 -48.59 -19.28
CA LYS A 716 25.74 -47.89 -18.89
C LYS A 716 25.27 -48.50 -17.57
N GLY A 717 24.55 -47.74 -16.75
CA GLY A 717 23.98 -48.23 -15.49
C GLY A 717 23.02 -49.43 -15.59
N TYR A 718 22.74 -49.92 -16.79
CA TYR A 718 21.95 -51.11 -17.12
C TYR A 718 22.76 -52.19 -17.88
N GLY A 719 24.10 -52.12 -17.86
CA GLY A 719 25.03 -53.16 -18.27
C GLY A 719 25.54 -53.10 -19.72
N ASP A 720 24.99 -52.24 -20.58
CA ASP A 720 25.43 -52.14 -21.98
C ASP A 720 26.73 -51.32 -22.09
N PRO A 721 27.79 -51.80 -22.79
CA PRO A 721 29.01 -51.03 -22.99
C PRO A 721 28.77 -49.84 -23.94
N ASP A 722 29.51 -48.76 -23.74
CA ASP A 722 29.52 -47.57 -24.61
C ASP A 722 30.88 -46.87 -24.52
N ALA A 723 31.10 -45.85 -25.36
CA ALA A 723 32.30 -45.04 -25.32
C ALA A 723 32.01 -43.56 -25.60
N VAL A 724 32.81 -42.70 -24.99
CA VAL A 724 32.92 -41.28 -25.37
C VAL A 724 34.21 -41.05 -26.12
N GLU A 725 34.18 -40.13 -27.06
CA GLU A 725 35.29 -39.84 -27.94
C GLU A 725 35.47 -38.32 -28.15
N LEU A 726 36.73 -37.88 -28.22
CA LEU A 726 37.08 -36.48 -28.43
C LEU A 726 38.33 -36.40 -29.34
N PRO A 727 38.33 -35.52 -30.37
CA PRO A 727 39.51 -35.34 -31.21
C PRO A 727 40.76 -34.95 -30.41
N THR A 728 41.90 -35.54 -30.75
CA THR A 728 43.18 -35.32 -30.04
C THR A 728 43.54 -33.84 -29.99
N GLU A 729 43.31 -33.10 -31.09
CA GLU A 729 43.57 -31.65 -31.16
C GLU A 729 42.70 -30.83 -30.19
N LYS A 730 41.46 -31.27 -29.91
CA LYS A 730 40.61 -30.60 -28.91
C LYS A 730 41.13 -30.83 -27.49
N ILE A 731 41.64 -32.02 -27.18
CA ILE A 731 42.23 -32.30 -25.86
C ILE A 731 43.48 -31.44 -25.67
N LYS A 732 44.35 -31.35 -26.69
CA LYS A 732 45.51 -30.44 -26.67
C LYS A 732 45.10 -29.00 -26.43
N ALA A 733 44.04 -28.51 -27.08
CA ALA A 733 43.55 -27.14 -26.89
C ALA A 733 43.01 -26.86 -25.46
N LEU A 734 42.63 -27.89 -24.71
CA LEU A 734 42.13 -27.79 -23.33
C LEU A 734 43.25 -27.91 -22.28
N THR A 735 44.48 -28.19 -22.67
CA THR A 735 45.63 -28.32 -21.77
C THR A 735 45.77 -27.11 -20.83
N GLY A 736 45.92 -27.36 -19.53
CA GLY A 736 46.02 -26.33 -18.49
C GLY A 736 44.71 -25.60 -18.16
N LYS A 737 43.62 -25.83 -18.90
CA LYS A 737 42.32 -25.17 -18.67
C LYS A 737 41.54 -25.84 -17.55
N LYS A 738 40.63 -25.06 -16.96
CA LYS A 738 39.70 -25.50 -15.92
C LYS A 738 38.33 -25.77 -16.53
N ILE A 739 37.80 -26.95 -16.29
CA ILE A 739 36.56 -27.40 -16.91
C ILE A 739 35.43 -27.44 -15.90
N ILE A 740 34.29 -26.87 -16.28
CA ILE A 740 32.99 -27.11 -15.65
C ILE A 740 32.22 -28.07 -16.57
N LEU A 741 32.04 -29.31 -16.14
CA LEU A 741 31.30 -30.31 -16.91
C LEU A 741 29.80 -30.17 -16.59
N LEU A 742 28.97 -29.89 -17.58
CA LEU A 742 27.51 -29.84 -17.45
C LEU A 742 26.89 -31.14 -17.98
N ASP A 743 25.96 -31.71 -17.20
CA ASP A 743 25.30 -32.99 -17.50
C ASP A 743 23.83 -32.98 -17.07
N ASP A 744 23.01 -33.90 -17.59
CA ASP A 744 21.60 -34.01 -17.23
C ASP A 744 21.39 -34.68 -15.86
N GLY A 745 22.33 -35.55 -15.42
CA GLY A 745 22.23 -36.32 -14.20
C GLY A 745 21.27 -37.52 -14.25
N ILE A 746 20.87 -38.01 -15.44
CA ILE A 746 19.87 -39.10 -15.60
C ILE A 746 20.50 -40.51 -15.60
N ALA A 747 21.82 -40.67 -15.52
CA ALA A 747 22.48 -41.99 -15.59
C ALA A 747 23.22 -42.35 -14.29
N SER A 748 23.86 -43.53 -14.27
CA SER A 748 24.81 -43.94 -13.21
C SER A 748 25.97 -42.96 -13.03
N GLY A 749 26.21 -42.07 -14.01
CA GLY A 749 27.34 -41.14 -14.00
C GLY A 749 28.60 -41.69 -14.64
N GLU A 750 28.58 -42.94 -15.12
CA GLU A 750 29.73 -43.54 -15.80
C GLU A 750 30.13 -42.79 -17.07
N SER A 751 29.16 -42.26 -17.83
CA SER A 751 29.46 -41.42 -18.99
C SER A 751 30.16 -40.12 -18.59
N ALA A 752 29.71 -39.47 -17.51
CA ALA A 752 30.35 -38.27 -17.00
C ALA A 752 31.75 -38.58 -16.45
N SER A 753 31.94 -39.71 -15.77
CA SER A 753 33.26 -40.17 -15.33
C SER A 753 34.20 -40.44 -16.51
N ALA A 754 33.71 -41.07 -17.58
CA ALA A 754 34.48 -41.28 -18.80
C ALA A 754 34.85 -39.94 -19.48
N CYS A 755 33.92 -38.98 -19.52
CA CYS A 755 34.21 -37.62 -19.97
C CYS A 755 35.31 -36.95 -19.14
N VAL A 756 35.25 -37.06 -17.80
CA VAL A 756 36.29 -36.51 -16.91
C VAL A 756 37.64 -37.14 -17.22
N LYS A 757 37.72 -38.49 -17.27
CA LYS A 757 38.97 -39.20 -17.60
C LYS A 757 39.53 -38.79 -18.96
N LEU A 758 38.66 -38.65 -19.96
CA LEU A 758 39.05 -38.26 -21.31
C LEU A 758 39.59 -36.83 -21.37
N LEU A 759 38.99 -35.90 -20.62
CA LEU A 759 39.43 -34.51 -20.52
C LEU A 759 40.75 -34.35 -19.75
N GLU A 760 40.95 -35.14 -18.69
CA GLU A 760 42.14 -35.08 -17.83
C GLU A 760 43.30 -35.97 -18.33
N LYS A 761 43.19 -36.50 -19.55
CA LYS A 761 44.20 -37.38 -20.15
C LYS A 761 45.46 -36.59 -20.55
N GLU A 762 46.61 -37.06 -20.10
CA GLU A 762 47.91 -36.51 -20.51
C GLU A 762 48.28 -37.03 -21.91
N LEU A 763 48.57 -36.09 -22.83
CA LEU A 763 48.92 -36.40 -24.23
C LEU A 763 50.38 -36.11 -24.57
N GLU A 764 51.02 -35.19 -23.86
CA GLU A 764 52.38 -34.73 -24.11
C GLU A 764 53.12 -34.67 -22.78
N GLU A 765 54.33 -35.24 -22.74
CA GLU A 765 55.16 -35.26 -21.56
C GLU A 765 55.39 -33.83 -21.04
N HIS A 766 55.14 -33.63 -19.74
CA HIS A 766 55.41 -32.36 -19.02
C HIS A 766 54.41 -31.22 -19.30
N ARG A 767 53.26 -31.51 -19.92
CA ARG A 767 52.15 -30.55 -20.00
C ARG A 767 51.05 -30.89 -19.00
N VAL A 768 50.59 -29.88 -18.27
CA VAL A 768 49.50 -30.04 -17.29
C VAL A 768 48.18 -30.29 -18.05
N PRO A 769 47.52 -31.45 -17.89
CA PRO A 769 46.27 -31.74 -18.57
C PRO A 769 45.17 -30.75 -18.14
N ALA A 770 44.06 -30.72 -18.89
CA ALA A 770 42.87 -30.03 -18.43
C ALA A 770 42.45 -30.62 -17.07
N LYS A 771 41.79 -29.82 -16.23
CA LYS A 771 41.28 -30.30 -14.94
C LYS A 771 39.81 -29.98 -14.80
N VAL A 772 39.00 -30.99 -14.51
CA VAL A 772 37.58 -30.80 -14.21
C VAL A 772 37.46 -30.35 -12.76
N GLU A 773 37.08 -29.09 -12.55
CA GLU A 773 36.93 -28.52 -11.20
C GLU A 773 35.53 -28.78 -10.63
N MET A 774 34.52 -28.98 -11.49
CA MET A 774 33.13 -29.18 -11.07
C MET A 774 32.37 -29.97 -12.13
N VAL A 775 31.45 -30.82 -11.66
CA VAL A 775 30.41 -31.42 -12.49
C VAL A 775 29.06 -30.83 -12.06
N MET A 776 28.46 -29.98 -12.88
CA MET A 776 27.13 -29.41 -12.62
C MET A 776 26.07 -30.26 -13.31
N ALA A 777 25.38 -31.09 -12.55
CA ALA A 777 24.26 -31.88 -13.05
C ALA A 777 22.93 -31.14 -12.87
N LEU A 778 22.04 -31.27 -13.83
CA LEU A 778 20.69 -30.74 -13.68
C LEU A 778 19.93 -31.48 -12.58
N LEU A 779 19.92 -32.81 -12.63
CA LEU A 779 19.17 -33.66 -11.73
C LEU A 779 20.10 -34.46 -10.81
N GLN A 780 19.61 -34.73 -9.60
CA GLN A 780 20.05 -35.82 -8.74
C GLN A 780 18.91 -36.81 -8.64
N HIS A 781 19.14 -38.09 -8.89
CA HIS A 781 18.07 -39.09 -8.93
C HIS A 781 18.52 -40.44 -8.34
N ASP A 782 17.58 -41.40 -8.30
CA ASP A 782 17.82 -42.80 -7.90
C ASP A 782 17.26 -43.83 -8.91
N TYR A 783 17.00 -43.46 -10.16
CA TYR A 783 16.30 -44.35 -11.12
C TYR A 783 17.14 -45.54 -11.58
N VAL A 784 18.47 -45.41 -11.49
CA VAL A 784 19.40 -46.51 -11.74
C VAL A 784 19.74 -47.13 -10.40
N LYS A 785 19.34 -48.40 -10.22
CA LYS A 785 19.60 -49.15 -8.98
C LYS A 785 21.08 -49.48 -8.77
N ALA A 786 21.90 -49.42 -9.82
CA ALA A 786 23.32 -49.74 -9.78
C ALA A 786 24.15 -48.61 -9.15
N THR A 787 25.16 -48.99 -8.37
CA THR A 787 26.25 -48.13 -7.88
C THR A 787 27.50 -48.31 -8.73
N PRO A 788 28.32 -47.26 -8.93
CA PRO A 788 28.23 -45.92 -8.31
C PRO A 788 27.21 -45.00 -8.99
N LYS A 789 26.74 -43.96 -8.28
CA LYS A 789 25.85 -42.91 -8.81
C LYS A 789 26.62 -41.62 -9.07
N LEU A 790 26.22 -40.85 -10.09
CA LEU A 790 26.85 -39.57 -10.41
C LEU A 790 26.89 -38.64 -9.19
N SER A 791 25.79 -38.57 -8.45
CA SER A 791 25.65 -37.68 -7.28
C SER A 791 26.60 -37.98 -6.13
N GLU A 792 27.18 -39.18 -6.08
CA GLU A 792 28.15 -39.57 -5.03
C GLU A 792 29.55 -39.05 -5.35
N HIS A 793 29.79 -38.58 -6.58
CA HIS A 793 31.08 -38.03 -6.96
C HIS A 793 31.34 -36.68 -6.27
N LYS A 794 32.51 -36.51 -5.66
CA LYS A 794 32.87 -35.32 -4.86
C LYS A 794 32.76 -33.98 -5.60
N LEU A 795 32.95 -33.99 -6.92
CA LEU A 795 32.86 -32.80 -7.76
C LEU A 795 31.42 -32.45 -8.19
N VAL A 796 30.45 -33.33 -7.94
CA VAL A 796 29.09 -33.16 -8.44
C VAL A 796 28.30 -32.20 -7.58
N LYS A 797 27.65 -31.25 -8.26
CA LYS A 797 26.64 -30.35 -7.71
C LYS A 797 25.39 -30.49 -8.56
N THR A 798 24.23 -30.52 -7.91
CA THR A 798 22.94 -30.74 -8.58
C THR A 798 22.02 -29.54 -8.40
N LEU A 799 21.13 -29.30 -9.36
CA LEU A 799 20.10 -28.27 -9.23
C LEU A 799 18.84 -28.83 -8.57
N PHE A 800 18.29 -29.90 -9.13
CA PHE A 800 17.09 -30.58 -8.62
C PHE A 800 17.47 -31.87 -7.90
N ASP A 801 16.82 -32.14 -6.76
CA ASP A 801 16.94 -33.42 -6.04
C ASP A 801 15.64 -34.20 -6.21
N CYS A 802 15.68 -35.11 -7.16
CA CYS A 802 14.55 -35.91 -7.64
C CYS A 802 14.54 -37.33 -7.07
N ARG A 803 15.35 -37.60 -6.04
CA ARG A 803 15.31 -38.87 -5.33
C ARG A 803 13.95 -39.03 -4.68
N SER A 804 13.39 -40.24 -4.75
CA SER A 804 12.18 -40.55 -4.01
C SER A 804 12.50 -40.40 -2.52
N LYS A 805 12.00 -39.35 -1.87
CA LYS A 805 11.91 -39.38 -0.41
C LYS A 805 11.08 -40.61 -0.08
N VAL A 806 11.68 -41.60 0.58
CA VAL A 806 10.89 -42.49 1.44
C VAL A 806 10.39 -41.57 2.55
N VAL A 807 9.27 -40.90 2.30
CA VAL A 807 8.55 -40.18 3.34
C VAL A 807 7.99 -41.27 4.23
N ALA A 808 8.61 -41.47 5.39
CA ALA A 808 7.90 -42.03 6.51
C ALA A 808 6.68 -41.12 6.73
N LEU A 809 5.51 -41.58 6.26
CA LEU A 809 4.23 -40.99 6.58
C LEU A 809 4.08 -41.13 8.10
N ASP A 810 4.45 -40.08 8.81
CA ASP A 810 4.06 -39.90 10.19
C ASP A 810 2.53 -39.80 10.20
N ARG A 811 1.89 -40.78 10.86
CA ARG A 811 0.45 -40.99 10.89
C ARG A 811 -0.23 -39.98 11.83
N SER A 812 -0.16 -38.69 11.51
CA SER A 812 -0.87 -37.65 12.29
C SER A 812 -1.77 -36.73 11.46
N TYR A 813 -1.92 -36.97 10.16
CA TYR A 813 -3.01 -36.38 9.37
C TYR A 813 -4.16 -37.38 9.25
N GLN A 814 -5.09 -37.35 10.22
CA GLN A 814 -6.43 -37.88 10.00
C GLN A 814 -7.22 -36.84 9.19
N PRO A 815 -7.78 -37.20 8.02
CA PRO A 815 -8.80 -36.38 7.39
C PRO A 815 -10.05 -36.44 8.27
N ILE A 816 -10.59 -35.27 8.63
CA ILE A 816 -11.92 -35.16 9.21
C ILE A 816 -12.89 -35.67 8.13
N MET A 817 -13.26 -36.95 8.24
CA MET A 817 -14.33 -37.52 7.45
C MET A 817 -15.63 -36.79 7.79
N SER A 818 -16.26 -36.27 6.74
CA SER A 818 -17.66 -35.90 6.68
C SER A 818 -18.53 -36.89 7.45
N THR A 819 -19.07 -36.47 8.59
CA THR A 819 -20.23 -37.13 9.21
C THR A 819 -21.49 -36.44 8.69
N GLY A 820 -22.40 -37.26 8.20
CA GLY A 820 -23.51 -36.86 7.35
C GLY A 820 -24.58 -36.03 8.04
N LEU A 821 -25.20 -35.17 7.24
CA LEU A 821 -26.57 -34.74 7.45
C LEU A 821 -27.50 -35.85 6.92
N GLN A 822 -27.98 -36.68 7.83
CA GLN A 822 -29.28 -37.34 7.68
C GLN A 822 -30.25 -36.62 8.62
N ASN A 823 -31.35 -36.14 8.04
CA ASN A 823 -32.67 -35.88 8.62
C ASN A 823 -32.77 -35.57 10.13
N THR A 824 -33.03 -34.31 10.46
CA THR A 824 -34.34 -33.81 10.98
C THR A 824 -34.29 -32.30 11.13
#